data_AF-A0A932EH89-F1
#
_entry.id   AF-A0A932EH89-F1
#
_cell.length_a   1.000
_cell.length_b   1.000
_cell.length_c   1.000
_cell.angle_alpha   90.00
_cell.angle_beta   90.00
_cell.angle_gamma   90.00
#
_symmetry.space_group_name_H-M   'P 1'
#
loop_
_entity.id
_entity.type
_entity.pdbx_description
1 polymer ?
#
loop_
_entity_poly.entity_id
_entity_poly.type
_entity_poly.pdbx_seq_one_letter_code
_entity_poly.pdbx_strand_id
1 'polypeptide(L)'
;MSPTAGPSPAEGPVIYVGGREASPAMSTMPPSPDPRIGLKHGLMDAGEAIWNLRVLSKTPSPPGFLGVTNSDLAFLGHYALQGNYNGFQVWDISNPAAPALKKAYLCPASQSDVSVYQNLLFVSAEAPSARLDCSTEGVRDTVSHDRIRGIRIFDITDISDPKYIGNVQTCRGSHTHSVLVDPKDPENVYIYISGSAGVRSPNELPGCSRLWPDEDPNSALFRIEVIKVPLGAPEQAAIVSSPRIFQDLAPVPRHGEAPEDIAARKAAVDSVGRAGGFITTIGTDEIILGPGFVNPRLDSIVRARGGSGAPTGGDSAALRDALPGIIAAMRGEDANRPPSGPNQCHDITLYPEIGLAGGACGGYGLLLDIRDPANPVRIDAVADSNFAYWHSATFNNDGTKILFTDEWGGGGAPKCRVTDKYEWGADAIFTLANHRMTFRSYYKIPAPQTPLENCVAHNGSLIPIPGRDIMVQGWYQGGISVFDWTDAAHPQEIAFHDRGPVDSTRMRMAGSWSVYWYNGLIVSSEIARGLDIFELTPSAFISQNEIDAAKTVRFDYFNTQGQQRFVWPPGFALARAYLDQLERSNGLASERIAAARTALTAAERAKGEKRRTALTTLATQLNSDASAAADRPKVLTLAGAVTDLASAQR
;
A
#
# COMPACT_ATOMS: atom_id res chain seq x y z
N MET A 1 63.32 -43.09 1.43
CA MET A 1 63.76 -42.95 2.83
C MET A 1 64.31 -41.54 2.99
N SER A 2 63.46 -40.63 3.45
CA SER A 2 63.75 -39.19 3.55
C SER A 2 64.42 -38.86 4.88
N PRO A 3 65.43 -37.99 4.94
CA PRO A 3 65.85 -37.36 6.18
C PRO A 3 65.16 -36.01 6.37
N THR A 4 64.82 -35.77 7.63
CA THR A 4 64.03 -34.67 8.19
C THR A 4 64.77 -33.32 8.22
N ALA A 5 64.03 -32.26 7.91
CA ALA A 5 64.44 -30.86 7.97
C ALA A 5 64.44 -30.30 9.41
N GLY A 6 65.36 -29.37 9.68
CA GLY A 6 65.50 -28.66 10.96
C GLY A 6 64.47 -27.54 11.18
N PRO A 7 64.47 -26.92 12.38
CA PRO A 7 63.41 -26.01 12.81
C PRO A 7 63.53 -24.59 12.24
N SER A 8 62.37 -23.99 11.94
CA SER A 8 62.18 -22.62 11.47
C SER A 8 62.41 -21.58 12.59
N PRO A 9 62.92 -20.37 12.29
CA PRO A 9 62.97 -19.27 13.26
C PRO A 9 61.61 -18.60 13.45
N ALA A 10 61.38 -18.10 14.66
CA ALA A 10 60.16 -17.46 15.12
C ALA A 10 59.99 -16.04 14.53
N GLU A 11 58.80 -15.76 13.98
CA GLU A 11 58.35 -14.42 13.57
C GLU A 11 57.89 -13.60 14.78
N GLY A 12 58.40 -12.37 14.90
CA GLY A 12 57.91 -11.37 15.85
C GLY A 12 56.62 -10.68 15.35
N PRO A 13 55.85 -10.03 16.25
CA PRO A 13 54.54 -9.49 15.91
C PRO A 13 54.65 -8.22 15.06
N VAL A 14 54.02 -8.25 13.88
CA VAL A 14 53.83 -7.09 13.01
C VAL A 14 52.67 -6.25 13.56
N ILE A 15 52.96 -5.02 13.98
CA ILE A 15 51.95 -4.02 14.36
C ILE A 15 51.35 -3.44 13.08
N TYR A 16 50.11 -3.81 12.76
CA TYR A 16 49.29 -3.15 11.74
C TYR A 16 48.74 -1.83 12.30
N VAL A 17 49.27 -0.71 11.80
CA VAL A 17 48.62 0.60 11.94
C VAL A 17 47.52 0.66 10.89
N GLY A 18 46.27 0.45 11.31
CA GLY A 18 45.10 0.51 10.44
C GLY A 18 44.86 1.93 9.90
N GLY A 19 45.17 2.13 8.62
CA GLY A 19 44.64 3.25 7.85
C GLY A 19 43.13 3.06 7.65
N ARG A 20 42.34 4.10 7.89
CA ARG A 20 40.93 4.16 7.49
C ARG A 20 40.88 4.01 5.96
N GLU A 21 40.33 2.90 5.48
CA GLU A 21 39.87 2.80 4.10
C GLU A 21 38.89 3.95 3.84
N ALA A 22 39.16 4.70 2.78
CA ALA A 22 38.22 5.67 2.26
C ALA A 22 36.93 4.92 1.91
N SER A 23 35.78 5.37 2.42
CA SER A 23 34.48 4.85 2.01
C SER A 23 34.41 4.89 0.47
N PRO A 24 34.05 3.79 -0.20
CA PRO A 24 33.87 3.81 -1.64
C PRO A 24 32.87 4.92 -1.99
N ALA A 25 33.19 5.74 -2.98
CA ALA A 25 32.32 6.82 -3.43
C ALA A 25 30.93 6.23 -3.73
N MET A 26 29.91 6.64 -2.97
CA MET A 26 28.55 6.12 -3.14
C MET A 26 28.03 6.54 -4.51
N SER A 27 27.50 5.59 -5.30
CA SER A 27 26.99 5.86 -6.65
C SER A 27 25.83 6.84 -6.61
N THR A 28 25.86 7.86 -7.47
CA THR A 28 24.78 8.81 -7.73
C THR A 28 23.84 8.36 -8.85
N MET A 29 24.06 7.18 -9.43
CA MET A 29 23.20 6.60 -10.46
C MET A 29 22.64 5.25 -10.03
N PRO A 30 21.41 4.91 -10.45
CA PRO A 30 20.89 3.55 -10.34
C PRO A 30 21.83 2.53 -11.00
N PRO A 31 21.89 1.28 -10.50
CA PRO A 31 22.66 0.21 -11.13
C PRO A 31 22.25 0.01 -12.61
N SER A 32 23.25 -0.13 -13.48
CA SER A 32 23.06 -0.38 -14.92
C SER A 32 24.07 -1.43 -15.42
N PRO A 33 23.63 -2.52 -16.05
CA PRO A 33 22.22 -2.90 -16.30
C PRO A 33 21.43 -3.12 -15.00
N ASP A 34 20.10 -3.01 -15.06
CA ASP A 34 19.24 -3.20 -13.88
C ASP A 34 19.34 -4.65 -13.38
N PRO A 35 19.80 -4.87 -12.13
CA PRO A 35 20.07 -6.21 -11.60
C PRO A 35 18.81 -7.01 -11.28
N ARG A 36 17.62 -6.40 -11.35
CA ARG A 36 16.33 -7.10 -11.19
C ARG A 36 15.98 -7.95 -12.40
N ILE A 37 16.55 -7.63 -13.57
CA ILE A 37 16.25 -8.33 -14.82
C ILE A 37 16.94 -9.70 -14.83
N GLY A 38 16.15 -10.77 -14.99
CA GLY A 38 16.65 -12.14 -15.14
C GLY A 38 17.01 -12.83 -13.82
N LEU A 39 16.46 -12.37 -12.70
CA LEU A 39 16.62 -13.04 -11.42
C LEU A 39 16.10 -14.49 -11.46
N LYS A 40 16.79 -15.38 -10.76
CA LYS A 40 16.39 -16.79 -10.62
C LYS A 40 14.99 -16.88 -10.00
N HIS A 41 14.12 -17.70 -10.58
CA HIS A 41 12.81 -17.97 -10.01
C HIS A 41 12.88 -18.84 -8.73
N GLY A 42 11.89 -18.71 -7.85
CA GLY A 42 11.76 -19.56 -6.67
C GLY A 42 10.76 -19.02 -5.64
N LEU A 43 9.99 -19.92 -5.01
CA LEU A 43 9.10 -19.49 -3.92
C LEU A 43 9.90 -19.05 -2.70
N MET A 44 10.87 -19.82 -2.22
CA MET A 44 11.67 -19.45 -1.02
C MET A 44 13.14 -19.15 -1.34
N ASP A 45 13.60 -19.48 -2.54
CA ASP A 45 15.00 -19.45 -2.96
C ASP A 45 15.21 -18.69 -4.28
N ALA A 46 14.30 -17.77 -4.60
CA ALA A 46 14.46 -16.84 -5.72
C ALA A 46 15.76 -16.05 -5.58
N GLY A 47 16.35 -15.69 -6.72
CA GLY A 47 17.42 -14.71 -6.78
C GLY A 47 16.90 -13.35 -6.34
N GLU A 48 17.76 -12.52 -5.77
CA GLU A 48 17.38 -11.20 -5.27
C GLU A 48 18.33 -10.12 -5.75
N ALA A 49 17.78 -8.93 -5.94
CA ALA A 49 18.53 -7.71 -6.19
C ALA A 49 18.18 -6.67 -5.12
N ILE A 50 19.18 -5.93 -4.64
CA ILE A 50 19.00 -4.92 -3.60
C ILE A 50 19.91 -3.73 -3.85
N TRP A 51 19.38 -2.53 -3.67
CA TRP A 51 20.12 -1.28 -3.80
C TRP A 51 19.66 -0.27 -2.76
N ASN A 52 20.59 0.29 -2.00
CA ASN A 52 20.38 1.27 -0.92
C ASN A 52 19.41 0.83 0.20
N LEU A 53 19.15 -0.48 0.31
CA LEU A 53 18.41 -1.12 1.38
C LEU A 53 19.27 -2.25 1.98
N ARG A 54 18.95 -2.63 3.22
CA ARG A 54 19.46 -3.86 3.84
C ARG A 54 18.30 -4.72 4.31
N VAL A 55 18.28 -5.99 3.89
CA VAL A 55 17.33 -6.97 4.42
C VAL A 55 17.73 -7.35 5.84
N LEU A 56 16.79 -7.28 6.77
CA LEU A 56 16.95 -7.68 8.17
C LEU A 56 16.31 -9.06 8.42
N SER A 57 15.10 -9.29 7.89
CA SER A 57 14.40 -10.57 8.03
C SER A 57 13.55 -10.91 6.81
N LYS A 58 13.31 -12.22 6.63
CA LYS A 58 12.39 -12.82 5.66
C LYS A 58 11.56 -13.90 6.34
N THR A 59 10.74 -13.48 7.31
CA THR A 59 10.06 -14.43 8.21
C THR A 59 8.87 -15.05 7.50
N PRO A 60 8.83 -16.39 7.31
CA PRO A 60 7.70 -17.03 6.66
C PRO A 60 6.46 -17.02 7.55
N SER A 61 5.29 -16.96 6.92
CA SER A 61 3.99 -17.14 7.58
C SER A 61 3.93 -18.53 8.24
N PRO A 62 3.21 -18.69 9.36
CA PRO A 62 3.03 -19.98 10.00
C PRO A 62 2.13 -20.92 9.17
N PRO A 63 2.08 -22.22 9.53
CA PRO A 63 1.13 -23.16 8.95
C PRO A 63 -0.32 -22.64 9.00
N GLY A 64 -1.07 -22.85 7.91
CA GLY A 64 -2.44 -22.33 7.75
C GLY A 64 -2.53 -20.92 7.16
N PHE A 65 -1.41 -20.19 7.10
CA PHE A 65 -1.30 -18.86 6.50
C PHE A 65 -0.29 -18.83 5.34
N LEU A 66 0.75 -19.67 5.38
CA LEU A 66 1.73 -19.80 4.30
C LEU A 66 1.07 -20.18 2.96
N GLY A 67 1.39 -19.42 1.91
CA GLY A 67 0.81 -19.59 0.56
C GLY A 67 -0.64 -19.10 0.42
N VAL A 68 -1.21 -18.54 1.47
CA VAL A 68 -2.50 -17.83 1.45
C VAL A 68 -2.19 -16.34 1.41
N THR A 69 -2.92 -15.58 0.59
CA THR A 69 -2.70 -14.14 0.40
C THR A 69 -2.64 -13.38 1.72
N ASN A 70 -1.45 -12.91 2.07
CA ASN A 70 -1.27 -11.83 3.04
C ASN A 70 -1.74 -10.51 2.43
N SER A 71 -2.33 -9.67 3.27
CA SER A 71 -2.87 -8.36 2.90
C SER A 71 -2.25 -7.26 3.76
N ASP A 72 -2.94 -6.12 3.94
CA ASP A 72 -2.35 -4.93 4.55
C ASP A 72 -1.87 -5.10 6.00
N LEU A 73 -1.08 -4.11 6.44
CA LEU A 73 -0.48 -4.05 7.77
C LEU A 73 -1.09 -2.94 8.64
N ALA A 74 -1.04 -3.17 9.94
CA ALA A 74 -1.17 -2.14 10.97
C ALA A 74 -0.09 -2.35 12.02
N PHE A 75 0.26 -1.30 12.75
CA PHE A 75 1.31 -1.36 13.77
C PHE A 75 0.82 -0.78 15.09
N LEU A 76 1.23 -1.41 16.19
CA LEU A 76 0.93 -0.97 17.55
C LEU A 76 2.17 -1.21 18.44
N GLY A 77 2.81 -0.15 18.90
CA GLY A 77 4.04 -0.25 19.68
C GLY A 77 5.15 -0.95 18.89
N HIS A 78 5.50 -2.18 19.30
CA HIS A 78 6.50 -3.02 18.63
C HIS A 78 5.87 -4.22 17.90
N TYR A 79 4.56 -4.21 17.68
CA TYR A 79 3.85 -5.26 16.94
C TYR A 79 3.53 -4.79 15.52
N ALA A 80 3.72 -5.70 14.56
CA ALA A 80 3.14 -5.61 13.22
C ALA A 80 1.97 -6.62 13.15
N LEU A 81 0.77 -6.11 12.91
CA LEU A 81 -0.42 -6.91 12.65
C LEU A 81 -0.55 -7.03 11.12
N GLN A 82 -0.60 -8.25 10.63
CA GLN A 82 -0.64 -8.57 9.21
C GLN A 82 -1.95 -9.28 8.87
N GLY A 83 -2.73 -8.64 8.00
CA GLY A 83 -3.92 -9.26 7.43
C GLY A 83 -3.58 -10.46 6.56
N ASN A 84 -4.50 -11.40 6.45
CA ASN A 84 -4.41 -12.54 5.56
C ASN A 84 -5.82 -13.02 5.20
N TYR A 85 -6.04 -13.61 4.02
CA TYR A 85 -7.39 -14.03 3.63
C TYR A 85 -8.01 -15.07 4.59
N ASN A 86 -7.18 -15.77 5.38
CA ASN A 86 -7.59 -16.67 6.46
C ASN A 86 -7.77 -16.00 7.84
N GLY A 87 -7.47 -14.71 8.02
CA GLY A 87 -7.63 -13.99 9.29
C GLY A 87 -6.55 -12.93 9.47
N PHE A 88 -5.81 -12.99 10.58
CA PHE A 88 -4.67 -12.09 10.79
C PHE A 88 -3.57 -12.74 11.63
N GLN A 89 -2.37 -12.17 11.53
CA GLN A 89 -1.17 -12.58 12.23
C GLN A 89 -0.62 -11.40 13.03
N VAL A 90 -0.06 -11.66 14.20
CA VAL A 90 0.61 -10.65 15.02
C VAL A 90 2.06 -11.02 15.21
N TRP A 91 2.95 -10.14 14.77
CA TRP A 91 4.39 -10.29 14.82
C TRP A 91 5.00 -9.30 15.81
N ASP A 92 5.82 -9.80 16.73
CA ASP A 92 6.70 -8.98 17.56
C ASP A 92 7.97 -8.66 16.78
N ILE A 93 8.13 -7.38 16.44
CA ILE A 93 9.26 -6.87 15.67
C ILE A 93 10.28 -6.14 16.55
N SER A 94 10.27 -6.36 17.87
CA SER A 94 11.28 -5.80 18.79
C SER A 94 12.70 -6.21 18.41
N ASN A 95 12.86 -7.42 17.86
CA ASN A 95 14.06 -7.85 17.16
C ASN A 95 13.76 -7.93 15.65
N PRO A 96 14.03 -6.88 14.86
CA PRO A 96 13.66 -6.84 13.45
C PRO A 96 14.44 -7.84 12.58
N ALA A 97 15.55 -8.39 13.08
CA ALA A 97 16.31 -9.44 12.38
C ALA A 97 15.74 -10.85 12.63
N ALA A 98 14.88 -11.01 13.63
CA ALA A 98 14.17 -12.26 13.90
C ALA A 98 12.78 -11.99 14.52
N PRO A 99 11.82 -11.45 13.73
CA PRO A 99 10.44 -11.27 14.17
C PRO A 99 9.85 -12.56 14.73
N ALA A 100 9.16 -12.45 15.87
CA ALA A 100 8.54 -13.60 16.53
C ALA A 100 7.02 -13.55 16.37
N LEU A 101 6.42 -14.65 15.92
CA LEU A 101 4.97 -14.79 15.89
C LEU A 101 4.41 -14.80 17.31
N LYS A 102 3.48 -13.89 17.61
CA LYS A 102 2.73 -13.87 18.87
C LYS A 102 1.38 -14.58 18.74
N LYS A 103 0.66 -14.30 17.66
CA LYS A 103 -0.65 -14.88 17.40
C LYS A 103 -0.85 -15.09 15.91
N ALA A 104 -1.43 -16.22 15.54
CA ALA A 104 -2.08 -16.40 14.26
C ALA A 104 -3.56 -16.68 14.55
N TYR A 105 -4.44 -15.76 14.19
CA TYR A 105 -5.86 -15.83 14.47
C TYR A 105 -6.60 -16.27 13.20
N LEU A 106 -6.96 -17.55 13.14
CA LEU A 106 -7.71 -18.12 12.01
C LEU A 106 -9.17 -17.68 12.09
N CYS A 107 -9.58 -16.81 11.17
CA CYS A 107 -10.95 -16.34 11.02
C CYS A 107 -11.17 -15.86 9.58
N PRO A 108 -11.40 -16.78 8.63
CA PRO A 108 -11.44 -16.45 7.21
C PRO A 108 -12.46 -15.37 6.86
N ALA A 109 -12.05 -14.44 6.00
CA ALA A 109 -12.87 -13.31 5.58
C ALA A 109 -12.58 -12.82 4.14
N SER A 110 -11.42 -13.18 3.56
CA SER A 110 -10.81 -12.46 2.42
C SER A 110 -10.57 -10.98 2.70
N GLN A 111 -9.62 -10.39 1.98
CA GLN A 111 -9.01 -9.09 2.32
C GLN A 111 -8.41 -9.13 3.72
N SER A 112 -9.23 -9.09 4.76
CA SER A 112 -8.79 -9.07 6.17
C SER A 112 -7.78 -7.97 6.45
N ASP A 113 -7.87 -6.84 5.74
CA ASP A 113 -7.07 -5.66 6.04
C ASP A 113 -7.33 -5.24 7.49
N VAL A 114 -6.28 -4.80 8.15
CA VAL A 114 -6.27 -4.54 9.58
C VAL A 114 -6.00 -3.06 9.87
N SER A 115 -6.67 -2.53 10.90
CA SER A 115 -6.30 -1.26 11.54
C SER A 115 -6.40 -1.40 13.06
N VAL A 116 -5.59 -0.64 13.78
CA VAL A 116 -5.59 -0.60 15.25
C VAL A 116 -5.86 0.80 15.78
N TYR A 117 -6.48 0.87 16.95
CA TYR A 117 -6.50 2.09 17.76
C TYR A 117 -6.67 1.74 19.23
N GLN A 118 -5.77 2.24 20.08
CA GLN A 118 -5.69 1.85 21.50
C GLN A 118 -5.71 0.31 21.66
N ASN A 119 -6.71 -0.24 22.35
CA ASN A 119 -6.88 -1.66 22.59
C ASN A 119 -7.82 -2.34 21.58
N LEU A 120 -8.11 -1.71 20.44
CA LEU A 120 -9.02 -2.26 19.44
C LEU A 120 -8.29 -2.60 18.14
N LEU A 121 -8.69 -3.71 17.54
CA LEU A 121 -8.33 -4.14 16.19
C LEU A 121 -9.59 -4.26 15.34
N PHE A 122 -9.56 -3.63 14.17
CA PHE A 122 -10.59 -3.67 13.15
C PHE A 122 -10.12 -4.53 11.99
N VAL A 123 -10.96 -5.45 11.52
CA VAL A 123 -10.62 -6.38 10.44
C VAL A 123 -11.73 -6.37 9.39
N SER A 124 -11.34 -6.08 8.15
CA SER A 124 -12.23 -6.15 6.98
C SER A 124 -12.77 -7.57 6.75
N ALA A 125 -14.04 -7.68 6.38
CA ALA A 125 -14.65 -8.92 5.93
C ALA A 125 -15.44 -8.68 4.65
N GLU A 126 -14.98 -9.28 3.55
CA GLU A 126 -15.57 -9.07 2.23
C GLU A 126 -16.23 -10.33 1.67
N ALA A 127 -15.59 -11.49 1.83
CA ALA A 127 -15.96 -12.69 1.09
C ALA A 127 -17.39 -13.12 1.40
N PRO A 128 -18.14 -13.58 0.38
CA PRO A 128 -19.43 -14.19 0.64
C PRO A 128 -19.27 -15.41 1.55
N SER A 129 -18.18 -16.18 1.46
CA SER A 129 -17.99 -17.36 2.32
C SER A 129 -17.74 -17.03 3.80
N ALA A 130 -17.45 -15.79 4.18
CA ALA A 130 -17.05 -15.44 5.54
C ALA A 130 -18.19 -15.65 6.56
N ARG A 131 -17.86 -16.25 7.71
CA ARG A 131 -18.82 -16.53 8.78
C ARG A 131 -18.64 -15.64 10.01
N LEU A 132 -19.73 -15.37 10.69
CA LEU A 132 -19.81 -14.63 11.95
C LEU A 132 -19.09 -15.35 13.11
N ASP A 133 -19.02 -16.67 13.07
CA ASP A 133 -18.39 -17.52 14.09
C ASP A 133 -16.92 -17.86 13.81
N CYS A 134 -16.31 -17.25 12.79
CA CYS A 134 -14.96 -17.55 12.31
C CYS A 134 -14.74 -19.00 11.80
N SER A 135 -15.80 -19.80 11.61
CA SER A 135 -15.67 -21.17 11.10
C SER A 135 -15.13 -21.21 9.67
N THR A 136 -14.35 -22.25 9.37
CA THR A 136 -13.73 -22.50 8.06
C THR A 136 -14.66 -23.23 7.07
N GLU A 137 -15.87 -23.61 7.49
CA GLU A 137 -16.83 -24.33 6.65
C GLU A 137 -17.39 -23.48 5.49
N GLY A 138 -17.32 -22.15 5.65
CA GLY A 138 -17.83 -21.16 4.72
C GLY A 138 -19.37 -21.11 4.65
N VAL A 139 -19.88 -20.15 3.88
CA VAL A 139 -21.32 -20.03 3.57
C VAL A 139 -21.57 -20.40 2.11
N ARG A 140 -22.48 -21.35 1.87
CA ARG A 140 -22.85 -21.84 0.53
C ARG A 140 -24.13 -21.23 -0.02
N ASP A 141 -25.06 -20.88 0.85
CA ASP A 141 -26.34 -20.32 0.47
C ASP A 141 -26.19 -18.88 -0.04
N THR A 142 -27.12 -18.44 -0.90
CA THR A 142 -27.15 -17.07 -1.42
C THR A 142 -27.66 -16.05 -0.39
N VAL A 143 -28.39 -16.52 0.62
CA VAL A 143 -28.90 -15.77 1.77
C VAL A 143 -28.56 -16.56 3.03
N SER A 144 -27.84 -15.96 3.97
CA SER A 144 -27.48 -16.63 5.22
C SER A 144 -27.29 -15.65 6.37
N HIS A 145 -27.89 -15.96 7.52
CA HIS A 145 -27.70 -15.21 8.76
C HIS A 145 -26.38 -15.53 9.48
N ASP A 146 -25.66 -16.57 9.03
CA ASP A 146 -24.34 -16.91 9.56
C ASP A 146 -23.22 -16.05 8.92
N ARG A 147 -23.53 -15.28 7.87
CA ARG A 147 -22.53 -14.56 7.08
C ARG A 147 -22.10 -13.25 7.73
N ILE A 148 -20.80 -12.96 7.67
CA ILE A 148 -20.25 -11.63 7.96
C ILE A 148 -19.77 -10.95 6.69
N ARG A 149 -20.25 -9.73 6.46
CA ARG A 149 -19.69 -8.78 5.49
C ARG A 149 -19.71 -7.39 6.10
N GLY A 150 -18.55 -6.77 6.28
CA GLY A 150 -18.38 -5.49 6.97
C GLY A 150 -17.11 -5.49 7.83
N ILE A 151 -17.18 -4.96 9.05
CA ILE A 151 -16.03 -4.87 9.96
C ILE A 151 -16.22 -5.78 11.16
N ARG A 152 -15.18 -6.55 11.49
CA ARG A 152 -15.03 -7.22 12.77
C ARG A 152 -14.22 -6.35 13.73
N ILE A 153 -14.62 -6.36 15.01
CA ILE A 153 -13.98 -5.59 16.08
C ILE A 153 -13.46 -6.58 17.12
N PHE A 154 -12.18 -6.46 17.43
CA PHE A 154 -11.51 -7.26 18.45
C PHE A 154 -10.98 -6.37 19.57
N ASP A 155 -11.15 -6.80 20.82
CA ASP A 155 -10.38 -6.29 21.96
C ASP A 155 -9.01 -6.99 21.96
N ILE A 156 -7.95 -6.20 21.88
CA ILE A 156 -6.55 -6.61 21.88
C ILE A 156 -5.78 -6.07 23.09
N THR A 157 -6.47 -5.79 24.21
CA THR A 157 -5.83 -5.43 25.50
C THR A 157 -4.77 -6.46 25.89
N ASP A 158 -5.06 -7.75 25.66
CA ASP A 158 -4.04 -8.80 25.58
C ASP A 158 -3.83 -9.18 24.11
N ILE A 159 -2.74 -8.71 23.52
CA ILE A 159 -2.38 -8.96 22.12
C ILE A 159 -2.16 -10.45 21.81
N SER A 160 -1.91 -11.28 22.82
CA SER A 160 -1.72 -12.73 22.67
C SER A 160 -3.05 -13.49 22.60
N ASP A 161 -4.12 -12.87 23.12
CA ASP A 161 -5.47 -13.42 23.10
C ASP A 161 -6.54 -12.39 22.65
N PRO A 162 -6.53 -12.00 21.35
CA PRO A 162 -7.55 -11.12 20.80
C PRO A 162 -8.96 -11.70 21.01
N LYS A 163 -9.88 -10.88 21.53
CA LYS A 163 -11.27 -11.28 21.77
C LYS A 163 -12.17 -10.64 20.74
N TYR A 164 -12.95 -11.46 20.03
CA TYR A 164 -13.96 -10.97 19.09
C TYR A 164 -15.16 -10.42 19.87
N ILE A 165 -15.33 -9.10 19.91
CA ILE A 165 -16.32 -8.42 20.77
C ILE A 165 -17.56 -7.92 20.01
N GLY A 166 -17.46 -7.69 18.70
CA GLY A 166 -18.58 -7.17 17.94
C GLY A 166 -18.26 -7.00 16.45
N ASN A 167 -19.28 -6.76 15.65
CA ASN A 167 -19.12 -6.50 14.22
C ASN A 167 -20.16 -5.51 13.73
N VAL A 168 -19.86 -4.86 12.61
CA VAL A 168 -20.80 -3.98 11.90
C VAL A 168 -21.00 -4.53 10.49
N GLN A 169 -22.24 -4.86 10.18
CA GLN A 169 -22.65 -5.48 8.93
C GLN A 169 -22.99 -4.39 7.89
N THR A 170 -22.34 -4.41 6.73
CA THR A 170 -22.57 -3.43 5.64
C THR A 170 -23.18 -4.09 4.40
N CYS A 171 -23.96 -3.36 3.60
CA CYS A 171 -24.62 -3.95 2.44
C CYS A 171 -23.68 -4.51 1.36
N ARG A 172 -22.42 -4.09 1.35
CA ARG A 172 -21.41 -4.43 0.34
C ARG A 172 -20.09 -4.93 0.93
N GLY A 173 -20.09 -5.35 2.20
CA GLY A 173 -18.89 -5.79 2.89
C GLY A 173 -17.90 -4.67 3.18
N SER A 174 -16.70 -5.07 3.60
CA SER A 174 -15.54 -4.19 3.74
C SER A 174 -14.40 -4.84 2.98
N HIS A 175 -14.01 -4.25 1.86
CA HIS A 175 -12.83 -4.64 1.11
C HIS A 175 -11.61 -4.08 1.85
N THR A 176 -11.54 -2.75 1.93
CA THR A 176 -10.61 -2.03 2.79
C THR A 176 -11.37 -1.08 3.72
N HIS A 177 -10.69 -0.54 4.72
CA HIS A 177 -11.25 0.44 5.64
C HIS A 177 -10.20 1.41 6.14
N SER A 178 -10.64 2.53 6.71
CA SER A 178 -9.74 3.56 7.19
C SER A 178 -10.26 4.14 8.50
N VAL A 179 -9.39 4.22 9.50
CA VAL A 179 -9.73 4.70 10.86
C VAL A 179 -9.40 6.18 10.98
N LEU A 180 -10.40 6.98 11.33
CA LEU A 180 -10.31 8.42 11.58
C LEU A 180 -10.44 8.68 13.09
N VAL A 181 -9.45 9.35 13.65
CA VAL A 181 -9.48 9.87 15.02
C VAL A 181 -9.74 11.37 14.96
N ASP A 182 -10.84 11.83 15.55
CA ASP A 182 -11.16 13.26 15.62
C ASP A 182 -10.77 13.81 16.99
N PRO A 183 -9.81 14.77 17.07
CA PRO A 183 -9.46 15.43 18.33
C PRO A 183 -10.65 16.09 19.05
N LYS A 184 -11.75 16.38 18.35
CA LYS A 184 -12.97 16.98 18.92
C LYS A 184 -13.95 15.94 19.49
N ASP A 185 -13.74 14.66 19.22
CA ASP A 185 -14.56 13.55 19.71
C ASP A 185 -13.67 12.40 20.22
N PRO A 186 -12.91 12.61 21.32
CA PRO A 186 -11.90 11.65 21.79
C PRO A 186 -12.49 10.34 22.33
N GLU A 187 -13.80 10.30 22.57
CA GLU A 187 -14.51 9.11 23.07
C GLU A 187 -14.86 8.13 21.95
N ASN A 188 -14.60 8.50 20.68
CA ASN A 188 -15.01 7.73 19.52
C ASN A 188 -13.92 7.70 18.44
N VAL A 189 -13.98 6.68 17.61
CA VAL A 189 -13.31 6.67 16.30
C VAL A 189 -14.32 6.43 15.20
N TYR A 190 -14.00 6.90 14.00
CA TYR A 190 -14.83 6.72 12.81
C TYR A 190 -14.12 5.79 11.83
N ILE A 191 -14.86 4.92 11.15
CA ILE A 191 -14.30 3.99 10.16
C ILE A 191 -15.00 4.22 8.83
N TYR A 192 -14.23 4.54 7.79
CA TYR A 192 -14.73 4.70 6.43
C TYR A 192 -14.60 3.36 5.73
N ILE A 193 -15.72 2.88 5.15
CA ILE A 193 -15.78 1.56 4.52
C ILE A 193 -15.75 1.68 3.01
N SER A 194 -14.77 1.00 2.42
CA SER A 194 -14.72 0.71 0.99
C SER A 194 -15.28 -0.69 0.74
N GLY A 195 -16.57 -0.79 0.42
CA GLY A 195 -17.22 -2.07 0.12
C GLY A 195 -17.29 -2.35 -1.38
N SER A 196 -16.68 -3.43 -1.86
CA SER A 196 -16.73 -3.86 -3.27
C SER A 196 -17.62 -5.06 -3.56
N ALA A 197 -18.11 -5.77 -2.53
CA ALA A 197 -18.98 -6.92 -2.76
C ALA A 197 -20.32 -6.50 -3.38
N GLY A 198 -20.96 -7.45 -4.05
CA GLY A 198 -22.33 -7.29 -4.54
C GLY A 198 -23.30 -6.98 -3.39
N VAL A 199 -24.27 -6.11 -3.66
CA VAL A 199 -25.29 -5.71 -2.69
C VAL A 199 -26.05 -6.95 -2.20
N ARG A 200 -26.18 -7.11 -0.87
CA ARG A 200 -26.90 -8.26 -0.31
C ARG A 200 -28.39 -8.22 -0.62
N SER A 201 -28.99 -9.40 -0.55
CA SER A 201 -30.44 -9.52 -0.48
C SER A 201 -30.98 -8.82 0.79
N PRO A 202 -32.10 -8.10 0.72
CA PRO A 202 -32.78 -7.57 1.91
C PRO A 202 -33.25 -8.68 2.86
N ASN A 203 -33.39 -9.92 2.39
CA ASN A 203 -33.67 -11.08 3.24
C ASN A 203 -32.44 -11.55 4.03
N GLU A 204 -31.23 -11.20 3.60
CA GLU A 204 -29.99 -11.48 4.34
C GLU A 204 -29.69 -10.37 5.34
N LEU A 205 -29.76 -9.10 4.88
CA LEU A 205 -29.60 -7.93 5.72
C LEU A 205 -30.67 -6.88 5.35
N PRO A 206 -31.62 -6.59 6.26
CA PRO A 206 -32.63 -5.56 6.04
C PRO A 206 -32.02 -4.20 5.71
N GLY A 207 -32.69 -3.45 4.83
CA GLY A 207 -32.24 -2.12 4.38
C GLY A 207 -31.28 -2.13 3.19
N CYS A 208 -30.79 -3.29 2.74
CA CYS A 208 -29.98 -3.37 1.54
C CYS A 208 -30.83 -3.33 0.27
N SER A 209 -30.52 -2.38 -0.60
CA SER A 209 -31.17 -2.19 -1.89
C SER A 209 -30.16 -2.10 -3.01
N ARG A 210 -30.37 -2.92 -4.05
CA ARG A 210 -29.56 -2.93 -5.29
C ARG A 210 -30.20 -2.11 -6.41
N LEU A 211 -31.35 -1.48 -6.14
CA LEU A 211 -32.01 -0.58 -7.09
C LEU A 211 -31.13 0.65 -7.31
N TRP A 212 -31.36 1.36 -8.42
CA TRP A 212 -30.60 2.58 -8.67
C TRP A 212 -31.03 3.72 -7.76
N PRO A 213 -30.16 4.73 -7.51
CA PRO A 213 -30.48 5.83 -6.60
C PRO A 213 -31.73 6.66 -6.92
N ASP A 214 -32.16 6.71 -8.18
CA ASP A 214 -33.39 7.37 -8.64
C ASP A 214 -34.65 6.49 -8.46
N GLU A 215 -34.49 5.17 -8.38
CA GLU A 215 -35.56 4.21 -8.07
C GLU A 215 -35.70 4.02 -6.55
N ASP A 216 -34.58 4.02 -5.83
CA ASP A 216 -34.51 3.94 -4.38
C ASP A 216 -33.42 4.86 -3.84
N PRO A 217 -33.78 5.97 -3.15
CA PRO A 217 -32.79 6.87 -2.56
C PRO A 217 -31.93 6.21 -1.48
N ASN A 218 -32.34 5.05 -0.96
CA ASN A 218 -31.58 4.24 0.00
C ASN A 218 -30.72 3.17 -0.67
N SER A 219 -30.54 3.20 -1.99
CA SER A 219 -29.65 2.32 -2.74
C SER A 219 -28.27 2.20 -2.09
N ALA A 220 -27.76 0.98 -1.96
CA ALA A 220 -26.41 0.69 -1.46
C ALA A 220 -25.30 0.91 -2.50
N LEU A 221 -25.68 1.24 -3.74
CA LEU A 221 -24.73 1.63 -4.80
C LEU A 221 -24.32 3.09 -4.61
N PHE A 222 -23.14 3.49 -5.10
CA PHE A 222 -22.71 4.90 -5.15
C PHE A 222 -22.74 5.60 -3.78
N ARG A 223 -22.25 4.91 -2.73
CA ARG A 223 -21.99 5.50 -1.40
C ARG A 223 -20.89 4.75 -0.68
N ILE A 224 -20.35 5.37 0.35
CA ILE A 224 -19.55 4.70 1.39
C ILE A 224 -20.39 4.58 2.66
N GLU A 225 -19.98 3.71 3.58
CA GLU A 225 -20.56 3.65 4.92
C GLU A 225 -19.55 4.24 5.91
N VAL A 226 -20.02 5.09 6.83
CA VAL A 226 -19.21 5.58 7.94
C VAL A 226 -19.72 4.97 9.23
N ILE A 227 -18.84 4.25 9.92
CA ILE A 227 -19.13 3.62 11.21
C ILE A 227 -18.58 4.51 12.31
N LYS A 228 -19.35 4.72 13.38
CA LYS A 228 -18.86 5.29 14.64
C LYS A 228 -18.65 4.17 15.64
N VAL A 229 -17.49 4.13 16.28
CA VAL A 229 -17.12 3.17 17.31
C VAL A 229 -16.92 3.92 18.64
N PRO A 230 -17.83 3.76 19.61
CA PRO A 230 -17.60 4.26 20.96
C PRO A 230 -16.48 3.47 21.65
N LEU A 231 -15.42 4.14 22.09
CA LEU A 231 -14.25 3.46 22.64
C LEU A 231 -14.54 2.78 23.99
N GLY A 232 -15.45 3.33 24.78
CA GLY A 232 -15.90 2.73 26.04
C GLY A 232 -16.95 1.61 25.90
N ALA A 233 -17.52 1.44 24.71
CA ALA A 233 -18.54 0.44 24.41
C ALA A 233 -18.50 0.03 22.92
N PRO A 234 -17.37 -0.54 22.45
CA PRO A 234 -17.12 -0.81 21.03
C PRO A 234 -18.12 -1.80 20.40
N GLU A 235 -18.80 -2.62 21.21
CA GLU A 235 -19.90 -3.49 20.78
C GLU A 235 -21.14 -2.72 20.29
N GLN A 236 -21.24 -1.42 20.61
CA GLN A 236 -22.30 -0.53 20.14
C GLN A 236 -21.95 0.19 18.83
N ALA A 237 -20.83 -0.18 18.19
CA ALA A 237 -20.44 0.37 16.90
C ALA A 237 -21.56 0.23 15.87
N ALA A 238 -21.82 1.30 15.12
CA ALA A 238 -22.91 1.34 14.14
C ALA A 238 -22.57 2.26 12.97
N ILE A 239 -23.21 2.00 11.83
CA ILE A 239 -23.22 2.93 10.70
C ILE A 239 -23.96 4.19 11.15
N VAL A 240 -23.29 5.35 11.10
CA VAL A 240 -23.86 6.66 11.47
C VAL A 240 -24.24 7.50 10.25
N SER A 241 -23.67 7.20 9.09
CA SER A 241 -24.02 7.85 7.84
C SER A 241 -23.63 6.99 6.63
N SER A 242 -24.20 7.33 5.47
CA SER A 242 -23.88 6.70 4.18
C SER A 242 -23.61 7.76 3.10
N PRO A 243 -22.46 8.45 3.13
CA PRO A 243 -22.17 9.60 2.26
C PRO A 243 -22.18 9.28 0.76
N ARG A 244 -22.82 10.15 -0.02
CA ARG A 244 -22.96 10.05 -1.49
C ARG A 244 -21.81 10.71 -2.24
N ILE A 245 -20.56 10.33 -1.93
CA ILE A 245 -19.36 10.97 -2.49
C ILE A 245 -19.18 10.80 -4.00
N PHE A 246 -19.95 9.90 -4.65
CA PHE A 246 -19.87 9.63 -6.09
C PHE A 246 -20.92 10.35 -6.92
N GLN A 247 -21.85 11.06 -6.28
CA GLN A 247 -22.97 11.70 -6.97
C GLN A 247 -22.47 12.65 -8.07
N ASP A 248 -23.18 12.68 -9.20
CA ASP A 248 -22.92 13.56 -10.34
C ASP A 248 -21.56 13.33 -11.03
N LEU A 249 -20.97 12.14 -10.86
CA LEU A 249 -19.82 11.70 -11.65
C LEU A 249 -20.27 10.93 -12.89
N ALA A 250 -19.72 11.34 -14.04
CA ALA A 250 -19.93 10.67 -15.31
C ALA A 250 -19.02 9.42 -15.43
N PRO A 251 -19.29 8.52 -16.39
CA PRO A 251 -18.30 7.55 -16.83
C PRO A 251 -17.03 8.23 -17.34
N VAL A 252 -15.87 7.68 -17.00
CA VAL A 252 -14.57 8.21 -17.46
C VAL A 252 -14.10 7.48 -18.72
N PRO A 253 -13.42 8.19 -19.64
CA PRO A 253 -12.66 7.53 -20.70
C PRO A 253 -11.61 6.59 -20.10
N ARG A 254 -11.47 5.41 -20.68
CA ARG A 254 -10.41 4.44 -20.33
C ARG A 254 -9.57 4.17 -21.56
N HIS A 255 -8.29 3.90 -21.35
CA HIS A 255 -7.46 3.33 -22.40
C HIS A 255 -7.94 1.91 -22.77
N GLY A 256 -7.69 1.49 -24.00
CA GLY A 256 -7.88 0.09 -24.41
C GLY A 256 -6.82 -0.83 -23.81
N GLU A 257 -7.04 -2.13 -23.90
CA GLU A 257 -6.03 -3.12 -23.49
C GLU A 257 -4.73 -3.00 -24.30
N ALA A 258 -3.63 -3.49 -23.73
CA ALA A 258 -2.37 -3.56 -24.47
C ALA A 258 -2.49 -4.53 -25.66
N PRO A 259 -1.82 -4.25 -26.79
CA PRO A 259 -1.83 -5.13 -27.95
C PRO A 259 -1.49 -6.58 -27.63
N GLU A 260 -0.53 -6.81 -26.72
CA GLU A 260 -0.13 -8.14 -26.27
C GLU A 260 -1.25 -8.86 -25.52
N ASP A 261 -2.04 -8.14 -24.71
CA ASP A 261 -3.18 -8.71 -23.98
C ASP A 261 -4.32 -9.10 -24.93
N ILE A 262 -4.59 -8.24 -25.92
CA ILE A 262 -5.59 -8.52 -26.98
C ILE A 262 -5.18 -9.78 -27.75
N ALA A 263 -3.90 -9.88 -28.15
CA ALA A 263 -3.38 -11.03 -28.86
C ALA A 263 -3.43 -12.31 -28.00
N ALA A 264 -3.02 -12.23 -26.72
CA ALA A 264 -3.05 -13.34 -25.79
C ALA A 264 -4.49 -13.84 -25.53
N ARG A 265 -5.43 -12.91 -25.31
CA ARG A 265 -6.86 -13.24 -25.15
C ARG A 265 -7.39 -13.91 -26.40
N LYS A 266 -7.13 -13.35 -27.59
CA LYS A 266 -7.58 -13.94 -28.86
C LYS A 266 -7.05 -15.37 -29.02
N ALA A 267 -5.76 -15.59 -28.77
CA ALA A 267 -5.17 -16.92 -28.84
C ALA A 267 -5.79 -17.90 -27.83
N ALA A 268 -6.08 -17.43 -26.61
CA ALA A 268 -6.74 -18.23 -25.59
C ALA A 268 -8.18 -18.58 -25.98
N VAL A 269 -8.96 -17.61 -26.46
CA VAL A 269 -10.34 -17.80 -26.96
C VAL A 269 -10.34 -18.79 -28.12
N ASP A 270 -9.48 -18.62 -29.12
CA ASP A 270 -9.37 -19.52 -30.27
C ASP A 270 -9.00 -20.95 -29.81
N SER A 271 -8.11 -21.08 -28.82
CA SER A 271 -7.71 -22.38 -28.25
C SER A 271 -8.86 -23.06 -27.51
N VAL A 272 -9.54 -22.34 -26.61
CA VAL A 272 -10.69 -22.85 -25.86
C VAL A 272 -11.84 -23.20 -26.80
N GLY A 273 -12.10 -22.37 -27.82
CA GLY A 273 -13.10 -22.63 -28.84
C GLY A 273 -12.82 -23.92 -29.60
N ARG A 274 -11.57 -24.15 -30.03
CA ARG A 274 -11.14 -25.41 -30.67
C ARG A 274 -11.29 -26.62 -29.74
N ALA A 275 -11.09 -26.44 -28.44
CA ALA A 275 -11.28 -27.49 -27.43
C ALA A 275 -12.76 -27.71 -27.06
N GLY A 276 -13.70 -26.98 -27.66
CA GLY A 276 -15.13 -27.07 -27.35
C GLY A 276 -15.51 -26.44 -26.02
N GLY A 277 -14.72 -25.51 -25.48
CA GLY A 277 -15.06 -24.77 -24.27
C GLY A 277 -16.22 -23.80 -24.45
N PHE A 278 -16.55 -23.09 -23.36
CA PHE A 278 -17.65 -22.12 -23.34
C PHE A 278 -17.08 -20.71 -23.43
N ILE A 279 -17.53 -19.96 -24.44
CA ILE A 279 -17.13 -18.58 -24.70
C ILE A 279 -18.41 -17.76 -24.82
N THR A 280 -18.38 -16.53 -24.33
CA THR A 280 -19.44 -15.55 -24.55
C THR A 280 -18.85 -14.25 -25.06
N THR A 281 -19.66 -13.44 -25.75
CA THR A 281 -19.28 -12.08 -26.14
C THR A 281 -19.92 -11.08 -25.19
N ILE A 282 -19.14 -10.09 -24.75
CA ILE A 282 -19.60 -8.95 -23.96
C ILE A 282 -19.09 -7.69 -24.65
N GLY A 283 -20.02 -6.86 -25.15
CA GLY A 283 -19.65 -5.72 -25.99
C GLY A 283 -18.89 -6.22 -27.23
N THR A 284 -17.63 -5.81 -27.37
CA THR A 284 -16.72 -6.27 -28.44
C THR A 284 -15.78 -7.41 -28.03
N ASP A 285 -15.76 -7.79 -26.75
CA ASP A 285 -14.78 -8.72 -26.21
C ASP A 285 -15.33 -10.14 -26.09
N GLU A 286 -14.51 -11.13 -26.47
CA GLU A 286 -14.79 -12.55 -26.26
C GLU A 286 -14.18 -13.01 -24.93
N ILE A 287 -15.00 -13.63 -24.09
CA ILE A 287 -14.65 -14.03 -22.73
C ILE A 287 -14.82 -15.54 -22.59
N ILE A 288 -13.78 -16.19 -22.06
CA ILE A 288 -13.79 -17.60 -21.70
C ILE A 288 -14.55 -17.79 -20.38
N LEU A 289 -15.56 -18.66 -20.38
CA LEU A 289 -16.33 -19.00 -19.18
C LEU A 289 -15.70 -20.19 -18.47
N GLY A 290 -15.19 -19.95 -17.26
CA GLY A 290 -14.51 -20.98 -16.47
C GLY A 290 -15.45 -22.02 -15.85
N PRO A 291 -14.89 -23.13 -15.30
CA PRO A 291 -15.67 -24.23 -14.72
C PRO A 291 -16.61 -23.83 -13.58
N GLY A 292 -16.22 -22.85 -12.76
CA GLY A 292 -17.06 -22.34 -11.67
C GLY A 292 -18.35 -21.68 -12.15
N PHE A 293 -18.36 -21.14 -13.36
CA PHE A 293 -19.56 -20.61 -13.99
C PHE A 293 -20.34 -21.70 -14.72
N VAL A 294 -19.61 -22.54 -15.47
CA VAL A 294 -20.18 -23.53 -16.39
C VAL A 294 -20.78 -24.72 -15.64
N ASN A 295 -20.07 -25.30 -14.68
CA ASN A 295 -20.47 -26.56 -14.03
C ASN A 295 -21.81 -26.44 -13.28
N PRO A 296 -22.07 -25.42 -12.44
CA PRO A 296 -23.35 -25.32 -11.75
C PRO A 296 -24.54 -25.17 -12.71
N ARG A 297 -24.32 -24.54 -13.87
CA ARG A 297 -25.36 -24.35 -14.90
C ARG A 297 -25.59 -25.63 -15.70
N LEU A 298 -24.52 -26.34 -16.05
CA LEU A 298 -24.65 -27.68 -16.63
C LEU A 298 -25.37 -28.62 -15.67
N ASP A 299 -25.03 -28.60 -14.38
CA ASP A 299 -25.72 -29.40 -13.36
C ASP A 299 -27.21 -29.04 -13.28
N SER A 300 -27.54 -27.75 -13.36
CA SER A 300 -28.94 -27.29 -13.40
C SER A 300 -29.67 -27.79 -14.65
N ILE A 301 -29.04 -27.76 -15.82
CA ILE A 301 -29.63 -28.23 -17.08
C ILE A 301 -29.85 -29.75 -17.03
N VAL A 302 -28.86 -30.50 -16.56
CA VAL A 302 -28.94 -31.96 -16.37
C VAL A 302 -30.09 -32.32 -15.44
N ARG A 303 -30.22 -31.63 -14.29
CA ARG A 303 -31.34 -31.83 -13.36
C ARG A 303 -32.69 -31.46 -13.96
N ALA A 304 -32.77 -30.36 -14.70
CA ALA A 304 -34.00 -29.89 -15.32
C ALA A 304 -34.57 -30.88 -16.33
N ARG A 305 -33.71 -31.64 -17.04
CA ARG A 305 -34.14 -32.74 -17.92
C ARG A 305 -34.27 -34.10 -17.23
N GLY A 306 -34.23 -34.15 -15.88
CA GLY A 306 -34.37 -35.37 -15.09
C GLY A 306 -33.15 -36.30 -15.12
N GLY A 307 -31.97 -35.81 -15.52
CA GLY A 307 -30.72 -36.56 -15.53
C GLY A 307 -29.97 -36.53 -14.19
N SER A 308 -29.15 -37.56 -13.94
CA SER A 308 -28.30 -37.67 -12.74
C SER A 308 -26.83 -38.01 -13.04
N GLY A 309 -26.44 -37.99 -14.32
CA GLY A 309 -25.08 -38.31 -14.79
C GLY A 309 -24.31 -37.10 -15.29
N ALA A 310 -23.12 -37.32 -15.87
CA ALA A 310 -22.31 -36.25 -16.43
C ALA A 310 -23.07 -35.48 -17.55
N PRO A 311 -22.80 -34.17 -17.72
CA PRO A 311 -23.38 -33.39 -18.81
C PRO A 311 -23.08 -34.01 -20.18
N THR A 312 -24.11 -34.06 -21.03
CA THR A 312 -24.00 -34.56 -22.41
C THR A 312 -23.60 -33.44 -23.38
N GLY A 313 -23.29 -33.81 -24.64
CA GLY A 313 -23.10 -32.82 -25.71
C GLY A 313 -24.34 -31.92 -25.92
N GLY A 314 -25.55 -32.47 -25.75
CA GLY A 314 -26.80 -31.71 -25.82
C GLY A 314 -26.95 -30.70 -24.68
N ASP A 315 -26.57 -31.06 -23.46
CA ASP A 315 -26.57 -30.14 -22.31
C ASP A 315 -25.60 -28.97 -22.53
N SER A 316 -24.44 -29.27 -23.11
CA SER A 316 -23.43 -28.26 -23.46
C SER A 316 -23.91 -27.33 -24.57
N ALA A 317 -24.62 -27.85 -25.58
CA ALA A 317 -25.23 -27.02 -26.62
C ALA A 317 -26.32 -26.10 -26.03
N ALA A 318 -27.22 -26.65 -25.22
CA ALA A 318 -28.27 -25.88 -24.56
C ALA A 318 -27.72 -24.76 -23.66
N LEU A 319 -26.63 -25.02 -22.93
CA LEU A 319 -25.97 -23.96 -22.16
C LEU A 319 -25.43 -22.87 -23.07
N ARG A 320 -24.72 -23.20 -24.16
CA ARG A 320 -24.18 -22.20 -25.11
C ARG A 320 -25.27 -21.31 -25.69
N ASP A 321 -26.40 -21.91 -26.08
CA ASP A 321 -27.55 -21.17 -26.62
C ASP A 321 -28.17 -20.24 -25.57
N ALA A 322 -28.17 -20.63 -24.30
CA ALA A 322 -28.68 -19.82 -23.20
C ALA A 322 -27.71 -18.75 -22.70
N LEU A 323 -26.41 -18.85 -23.00
CA LEU A 323 -25.37 -17.96 -22.46
C LEU A 323 -25.67 -16.47 -22.69
N PRO A 324 -26.05 -15.98 -23.89
CA PRO A 324 -26.30 -14.56 -24.09
C PRO A 324 -27.41 -14.02 -23.17
N GLY A 325 -28.51 -14.77 -23.00
CA GLY A 325 -29.61 -14.39 -22.11
C GLY A 325 -29.22 -14.44 -20.63
N ILE A 326 -28.45 -15.45 -20.23
CA ILE A 326 -27.90 -15.57 -18.87
C ILE A 326 -26.98 -14.39 -18.56
N ILE A 327 -26.08 -14.03 -19.47
CA ILE A 327 -25.13 -12.93 -19.30
C ILE A 327 -25.87 -11.59 -19.25
N ALA A 328 -26.85 -11.35 -20.13
CA ALA A 328 -27.68 -10.15 -20.10
C ALA A 328 -28.42 -10.01 -18.76
N ALA A 329 -29.06 -11.08 -18.27
CA ALA A 329 -29.74 -11.07 -16.98
C ALA A 329 -28.78 -10.86 -15.79
N MET A 330 -27.58 -11.44 -15.85
CA MET A 330 -26.55 -11.28 -14.80
C MET A 330 -25.96 -9.89 -14.74
N ARG A 331 -25.77 -9.23 -15.90
CA ARG A 331 -25.24 -7.87 -15.94
C ARG A 331 -26.21 -6.87 -15.36
N GLY A 332 -27.50 -7.20 -15.27
CA GLY A 332 -28.53 -6.25 -14.82
C GLY A 332 -28.55 -4.98 -15.66
N GLU A 333 -27.96 -5.04 -16.85
CA GLU A 333 -27.97 -3.96 -17.82
C GLU A 333 -29.40 -3.88 -18.34
N ASP A 334 -30.16 -2.94 -17.80
CA ASP A 334 -31.12 -2.28 -18.66
C ASP A 334 -30.30 -1.65 -19.79
N ALA A 335 -30.26 -2.31 -20.95
CA ALA A 335 -29.46 -1.88 -22.10
C ALA A 335 -29.81 -0.44 -22.57
N ASN A 336 -30.92 0.11 -22.07
CA ASN A 336 -31.37 1.48 -22.28
C ASN A 336 -30.79 2.50 -21.29
N ARG A 337 -30.05 2.08 -20.26
CA ARG A 337 -29.55 2.97 -19.22
C ARG A 337 -28.10 3.38 -19.49
N PRO A 338 -27.77 4.68 -19.47
CA PRO A 338 -26.42 5.14 -19.73
C PRO A 338 -25.44 4.57 -18.68
N PRO A 339 -24.15 4.36 -19.04
CA PRO A 339 -23.17 3.90 -18.09
C PRO A 339 -23.10 4.87 -16.90
N SER A 340 -22.89 4.36 -15.69
CA SER A 340 -22.77 5.16 -14.49
C SER A 340 -21.32 5.48 -14.14
N GLY A 341 -21.11 6.56 -13.39
CA GLY A 341 -19.83 6.85 -12.74
C GLY A 341 -19.37 5.76 -11.75
N PRO A 342 -18.28 5.99 -11.00
CA PRO A 342 -17.74 5.02 -10.05
C PRO A 342 -18.75 4.72 -8.94
N ASN A 343 -18.89 3.46 -8.57
CA ASN A 343 -19.85 3.02 -7.54
C ASN A 343 -19.19 2.61 -6.22
N GLN A 344 -17.87 2.70 -6.12
CA GLN A 344 -17.07 2.35 -4.93
C GLN A 344 -15.71 3.06 -4.95
N CYS A 345 -15.14 3.24 -3.77
CA CYS A 345 -13.70 3.44 -3.61
C CYS A 345 -13.03 2.10 -3.36
N HIS A 346 -11.81 1.95 -3.83
CA HIS A 346 -10.91 0.89 -3.41
C HIS A 346 -10.33 1.28 -2.05
N ASP A 347 -9.45 2.28 -2.00
CA ASP A 347 -8.95 2.85 -0.74
C ASP A 347 -9.34 4.32 -0.55
N ILE A 348 -9.41 4.72 0.73
CA ILE A 348 -9.61 6.11 1.14
C ILE A 348 -8.54 6.50 2.16
N THR A 349 -7.51 7.21 1.73
CA THR A 349 -6.45 7.66 2.64
C THR A 349 -6.91 8.90 3.41
N LEU A 350 -6.98 8.79 4.72
CA LEU A 350 -7.39 9.84 5.64
C LEU A 350 -6.19 10.66 6.11
N TYR A 351 -6.29 11.99 6.09
CA TYR A 351 -5.29 12.87 6.71
C TYR A 351 -5.98 13.91 7.64
N PRO A 352 -6.40 13.47 8.84
CA PRO A 352 -7.23 14.29 9.74
C PRO A 352 -6.60 15.62 10.16
N GLU A 353 -5.28 15.68 10.33
CA GLU A 353 -4.56 16.89 10.78
C GLU A 353 -4.66 18.06 9.79
N ILE A 354 -4.92 17.78 8.51
CA ILE A 354 -5.21 18.80 7.49
C ILE A 354 -6.68 18.80 7.06
N GLY A 355 -7.50 17.90 7.60
CA GLY A 355 -8.94 17.80 7.34
C GLY A 355 -9.31 17.28 5.96
N LEU A 356 -8.41 16.54 5.29
CA LEU A 356 -8.62 16.03 3.94
C LEU A 356 -8.51 14.50 3.87
N ALA A 357 -9.14 13.91 2.86
CA ALA A 357 -8.90 12.52 2.46
C ALA A 357 -8.79 12.38 0.94
N GLY A 358 -8.03 11.39 0.50
CA GLY A 358 -7.88 11.01 -0.90
C GLY A 358 -8.58 9.69 -1.16
N GLY A 359 -9.64 9.68 -1.98
CA GLY A 359 -10.35 8.45 -2.36
C GLY A 359 -9.92 7.96 -3.74
N ALA A 360 -9.43 6.74 -3.84
CA ALA A 360 -9.13 6.09 -5.11
C ALA A 360 -10.34 5.23 -5.53
N CYS A 361 -11.11 5.69 -6.52
CA CYS A 361 -12.49 5.23 -6.69
C CYS A 361 -12.88 4.94 -8.13
N GLY A 362 -12.76 3.67 -8.54
CA GLY A 362 -13.46 3.10 -9.70
C GLY A 362 -13.33 3.85 -11.03
N GLY A 363 -12.25 4.62 -11.21
CA GLY A 363 -12.04 5.52 -12.36
C GLY A 363 -11.74 6.98 -12.01
N TYR A 364 -11.83 7.35 -10.74
CA TYR A 364 -11.56 8.70 -10.26
C TYR A 364 -10.62 8.71 -9.06
N GLY A 365 -9.78 9.75 -8.99
CA GLY A 365 -9.19 10.23 -7.75
C GLY A 365 -10.08 11.31 -7.16
N LEU A 366 -10.57 11.10 -5.95
CA LEU A 366 -11.44 12.03 -5.23
C LEU A 366 -10.64 12.75 -4.15
N LEU A 367 -10.89 14.04 -4.01
CA LEU A 367 -10.49 14.80 -2.81
C LEU A 367 -11.73 15.02 -1.95
N LEU A 368 -11.63 14.64 -0.69
CA LEU A 368 -12.71 14.71 0.28
C LEU A 368 -12.35 15.66 1.42
N ASP A 369 -13.31 16.47 1.86
CA ASP A 369 -13.28 17.17 3.14
C ASP A 369 -13.81 16.22 4.22
N ILE A 370 -13.02 16.04 5.28
CA ILE A 370 -13.31 15.13 6.40
C ILE A 370 -13.37 15.85 7.75
N ARG A 371 -13.53 17.19 7.75
CA ARG A 371 -13.61 17.99 9.00
C ARG A 371 -14.86 17.70 9.82
N ASP A 372 -15.89 17.15 9.18
CA ASP A 372 -16.98 16.41 9.83
C ASP A 372 -16.74 14.91 9.54
N PRO A 373 -16.18 14.15 10.50
CA PRO A 373 -15.88 12.72 10.30
C PRO A 373 -17.10 11.88 9.96
N ALA A 374 -18.28 12.26 10.43
CA ALA A 374 -19.49 11.52 10.13
C ALA A 374 -19.99 11.83 8.72
N ASN A 375 -19.67 12.97 8.13
CA ASN A 375 -20.25 13.39 6.85
C ASN A 375 -19.19 13.93 5.89
N PRO A 376 -18.28 13.07 5.38
CA PRO A 376 -17.29 13.49 4.40
C PRO A 376 -17.95 14.01 3.11
N VAL A 377 -17.36 15.05 2.53
CA VAL A 377 -17.88 15.71 1.31
C VAL A 377 -16.82 15.71 0.23
N ARG A 378 -17.19 15.30 -0.99
CA ARG A 378 -16.32 15.43 -2.16
C ARG A 378 -16.15 16.91 -2.53
N ILE A 379 -14.90 17.38 -2.59
CA ILE A 379 -14.56 18.76 -2.94
C ILE A 379 -13.84 18.88 -4.29
N ASP A 380 -13.21 17.81 -4.76
CA ASP A 380 -12.64 17.73 -6.11
C ASP A 380 -12.62 16.28 -6.63
N ALA A 381 -12.51 16.14 -7.95
CA ALA A 381 -12.38 14.84 -8.60
C ALA A 381 -11.55 14.97 -9.87
N VAL A 382 -10.62 14.05 -10.06
CA VAL A 382 -9.82 13.90 -11.27
C VAL A 382 -10.02 12.52 -11.87
N ALA A 383 -9.94 12.45 -13.20
CA ALA A 383 -9.93 11.22 -13.95
C ALA A 383 -8.73 11.23 -14.88
N ASP A 384 -8.20 10.05 -15.16
CA ASP A 384 -7.04 9.86 -16.02
C ASP A 384 -7.32 8.65 -16.91
N SER A 385 -7.28 8.86 -18.22
CA SER A 385 -7.52 7.79 -19.18
C SER A 385 -6.43 6.73 -19.19
N ASN A 386 -5.25 7.01 -18.64
CA ASN A 386 -4.15 6.06 -18.49
C ASN A 386 -4.33 5.16 -17.26
N PHE A 387 -5.22 5.52 -16.34
CA PHE A 387 -5.52 4.69 -15.17
C PHE A 387 -6.60 3.66 -15.52
N ALA A 388 -6.35 2.42 -15.14
CA ALA A 388 -7.32 1.35 -15.28
C ALA A 388 -8.07 1.09 -13.96
N TYR A 389 -7.36 1.15 -12.83
CA TYR A 389 -7.89 0.84 -11.51
C TYR A 389 -7.24 1.73 -10.44
N TRP A 390 -7.95 2.79 -10.07
CA TRP A 390 -7.55 3.69 -8.99
C TRP A 390 -7.55 2.94 -7.66
N HIS A 391 -6.36 2.67 -7.14
CA HIS A 391 -6.15 1.74 -6.05
C HIS A 391 -6.03 2.43 -4.69
N SER A 392 -5.06 3.34 -4.55
CA SER A 392 -4.82 4.07 -3.31
C SER A 392 -4.32 5.49 -3.55
N ALA A 393 -4.24 6.26 -2.45
CA ALA A 393 -3.79 7.65 -2.47
C ALA A 393 -2.77 7.91 -1.35
N THR A 394 -1.86 8.85 -1.53
CA THR A 394 -0.91 9.27 -0.48
C THR A 394 -0.65 10.77 -0.61
N PHE A 395 -0.84 11.52 0.47
CA PHE A 395 -0.48 12.94 0.49
C PHE A 395 1.02 13.07 0.78
N ASN A 396 1.64 14.13 0.28
CA ASN A 396 2.91 14.54 0.87
C ASN A 396 2.70 15.11 2.29
N ASN A 397 3.77 15.24 3.08
CA ASN A 397 3.61 15.58 4.50
C ASN A 397 2.92 16.93 4.73
N ASP A 398 3.14 17.90 3.85
CA ASP A 398 2.54 19.24 3.96
C ASP A 398 1.11 19.33 3.40
N GLY A 399 0.58 18.26 2.80
CA GLY A 399 -0.74 18.25 2.18
C GLY A 399 -0.84 19.09 0.90
N THR A 400 0.30 19.41 0.27
CA THR A 400 0.38 20.23 -0.95
C THR A 400 0.45 19.40 -2.23
N LYS A 401 0.60 18.08 -2.10
CA LYS A 401 0.63 17.12 -3.21
C LYS A 401 -0.13 15.86 -2.80
N ILE A 402 -0.66 15.16 -3.80
CA ILE A 402 -1.27 13.85 -3.64
C ILE A 402 -0.83 12.96 -4.79
N LEU A 403 -0.48 11.72 -4.47
CA LEU A 403 -0.16 10.66 -5.39
C LEU A 403 -1.32 9.66 -5.40
N PHE A 404 -1.72 9.20 -6.57
CA PHE A 404 -2.66 8.09 -6.73
C PHE A 404 -1.98 6.93 -7.45
N THR A 405 -2.32 5.71 -7.03
CA THR A 405 -1.73 4.46 -7.52
C THR A 405 -2.69 3.74 -8.47
N ASP A 406 -2.20 3.25 -9.61
CA ASP A 406 -2.96 2.46 -10.59
C ASP A 406 -2.61 0.96 -10.52
N GLU A 407 -3.54 0.14 -10.05
CA GLU A 407 -3.39 -1.31 -9.99
C GLU A 407 -3.88 -1.97 -11.30
N TRP A 408 -3.27 -1.57 -12.42
CA TRP A 408 -3.72 -2.00 -13.74
C TRP A 408 -3.77 -3.53 -13.89
N GLY A 409 -4.88 -4.06 -14.39
CA GLY A 409 -5.05 -5.51 -14.53
C GLY A 409 -5.43 -6.22 -13.23
N GLY A 410 -5.92 -5.46 -12.22
CA GLY A 410 -6.57 -5.98 -11.02
C GLY A 410 -5.63 -6.79 -10.14
N GLY A 411 -4.38 -6.37 -10.11
CA GLY A 411 -3.30 -6.93 -9.31
C GLY A 411 -2.74 -8.29 -9.69
N GLY A 412 -3.47 -9.04 -10.52
CA GLY A 412 -3.04 -10.37 -10.95
C GLY A 412 -2.26 -10.39 -12.26
N ALA A 413 -2.30 -9.32 -13.05
CA ALA A 413 -1.73 -9.31 -14.39
C ALA A 413 -0.26 -8.84 -14.42
N PRO A 414 0.51 -9.21 -15.46
CA PRO A 414 1.91 -8.81 -15.61
C PRO A 414 1.99 -7.47 -16.32
N LYS A 415 1.91 -6.36 -15.59
CA LYS A 415 1.79 -5.00 -16.16
C LYS A 415 3.06 -4.16 -16.13
N CYS A 416 4.19 -4.79 -15.90
CA CYS A 416 5.52 -4.18 -15.98
C CYS A 416 6.33 -4.75 -17.15
N ARG A 417 5.69 -5.20 -18.24
CA ARG A 417 6.42 -5.78 -19.39
C ARG A 417 7.12 -4.66 -20.16
N VAL A 418 8.18 -5.02 -20.89
CA VAL A 418 8.91 -4.10 -21.79
C VAL A 418 8.02 -3.44 -22.86
N THR A 419 6.87 -4.04 -23.19
CA THR A 419 5.90 -3.53 -24.17
C THR A 419 4.82 -2.66 -23.54
N ASP A 420 4.67 -2.70 -22.21
CA ASP A 420 3.71 -1.87 -21.51
C ASP A 420 4.22 -0.42 -21.47
N LYS A 421 3.31 0.53 -21.69
CA LYS A 421 3.65 1.94 -21.64
C LYS A 421 4.06 2.35 -20.22
N TYR A 422 4.88 3.39 -20.14
CA TYR A 422 5.36 3.91 -18.86
C TYR A 422 4.20 4.45 -18.01
N GLU A 423 3.25 5.15 -18.64
CA GLU A 423 2.11 5.78 -17.97
C GLU A 423 0.99 4.80 -17.55
N TRP A 424 1.03 3.53 -17.96
CA TRP A 424 -0.01 2.54 -17.64
C TRP A 424 0.37 1.72 -16.40
N GLY A 425 -0.50 1.61 -15.40
CA GLY A 425 -0.16 0.96 -14.12
C GLY A 425 0.90 1.74 -13.32
N ALA A 426 0.97 3.05 -13.53
CA ALA A 426 1.89 3.96 -12.86
C ALA A 426 1.19 4.72 -11.73
N ASP A 427 1.96 5.27 -10.81
CA ASP A 427 1.47 6.33 -9.93
C ASP A 427 1.30 7.62 -10.72
N ALA A 428 0.24 8.39 -10.43
CA ALA A 428 0.02 9.73 -10.95
C ALA A 428 0.17 10.76 -9.83
N ILE A 429 0.98 11.79 -10.08
CA ILE A 429 1.33 12.81 -9.10
C ILE A 429 0.59 14.11 -9.41
N PHE A 430 -0.08 14.66 -8.39
CA PHE A 430 -0.84 15.90 -8.47
C PHE A 430 -0.32 16.89 -7.44
N THR A 431 -0.24 18.17 -7.82
CA THR A 431 -0.14 19.27 -6.84
C THR A 431 -1.53 19.70 -6.39
N LEU A 432 -1.67 20.07 -5.12
CA LEU A 432 -2.90 20.56 -4.52
C LEU A 432 -2.80 22.05 -4.21
N ALA A 433 -3.70 22.86 -4.77
CA ALA A 433 -3.84 24.28 -4.44
C ALA A 433 -5.32 24.68 -4.45
N ASN A 434 -5.79 25.41 -3.44
CA ASN A 434 -7.19 25.84 -3.32
C ASN A 434 -8.21 24.69 -3.47
N HIS A 435 -7.91 23.55 -2.84
CA HIS A 435 -8.70 22.31 -2.93
C HIS A 435 -8.86 21.77 -4.37
N ARG A 436 -7.92 22.09 -5.28
CA ARG A 436 -7.89 21.56 -6.64
C ARG A 436 -6.63 20.76 -6.92
N MET A 437 -6.81 19.56 -7.44
CA MET A 437 -5.74 18.69 -7.89
C MET A 437 -5.32 19.06 -9.32
N THR A 438 -4.01 19.21 -9.54
CA THR A 438 -3.43 19.49 -10.88
C THR A 438 -2.36 18.46 -11.18
N PHE A 439 -2.56 17.67 -12.23
CA PHE A 439 -1.64 16.64 -12.69
C PHE A 439 -0.25 17.21 -13.01
N ARG A 440 0.81 16.43 -12.72
CA ARG A 440 2.20 16.81 -12.98
C ARG A 440 2.96 15.75 -13.77
N SER A 441 3.03 14.52 -13.27
CA SER A 441 3.80 13.45 -13.91
C SER A 441 3.32 12.08 -13.44
N TYR A 442 3.94 11.04 -14.02
CA TYR A 442 3.80 9.67 -13.57
C TYR A 442 5.08 9.18 -12.88
N TYR A 443 4.95 8.15 -12.04
CA TYR A 443 6.07 7.33 -11.57
C TYR A 443 5.75 5.85 -11.77
N LYS A 444 6.66 5.13 -12.41
CA LYS A 444 6.64 3.67 -12.54
C LYS A 444 8.05 3.13 -12.38
N ILE A 445 8.17 1.96 -11.76
CA ILE A 445 9.47 1.30 -11.62
C ILE A 445 10.14 1.11 -13.00
N PRO A 446 11.46 1.32 -13.11
CA PRO A 446 12.16 1.22 -14.38
C PRO A 446 12.54 -0.22 -14.76
N ALA A 447 12.27 -1.20 -13.90
CA ALA A 447 12.63 -2.61 -14.11
C ALA A 447 11.51 -3.38 -14.83
N PRO A 448 11.72 -3.79 -16.09
CA PRO A 448 10.76 -4.61 -16.79
C PRO A 448 10.74 -6.04 -16.24
N GLN A 449 9.54 -6.57 -16.07
CA GLN A 449 9.28 -7.93 -15.58
C GLN A 449 8.76 -8.85 -16.68
N THR A 450 8.79 -10.16 -16.43
CA THR A 450 8.32 -11.17 -17.40
C THR A 450 6.79 -11.28 -17.42
N PRO A 451 6.20 -11.90 -18.46
CA PRO A 451 4.77 -12.20 -18.50
C PRO A 451 4.28 -13.21 -17.43
N LEU A 452 5.17 -13.74 -16.58
CA LEU A 452 4.83 -14.70 -15.52
C LEU A 452 4.77 -14.06 -14.13
N GLU A 453 5.03 -12.75 -14.04
CA GLU A 453 5.11 -12.00 -12.79
C GLU A 453 3.96 -11.00 -12.73
N ASN A 454 3.08 -11.13 -11.74
CA ASN A 454 2.11 -10.07 -11.47
C ASN A 454 2.87 -8.84 -10.95
N CYS A 455 2.73 -7.71 -11.64
CA CYS A 455 3.48 -6.51 -11.33
C CYS A 455 2.65 -5.28 -11.67
N VAL A 456 2.35 -4.51 -10.63
CA VAL A 456 1.62 -3.24 -10.64
C VAL A 456 1.98 -2.47 -9.38
N ALA A 457 1.75 -1.16 -9.39
CA ALA A 457 1.87 -0.33 -8.21
C ALA A 457 0.82 -0.75 -7.15
N HIS A 458 1.22 -0.78 -5.88
CA HIS A 458 0.34 -1.09 -4.75
C HIS A 458 0.72 -0.24 -3.52
N ASN A 459 0.23 -0.58 -2.33
CA ASN A 459 0.28 0.29 -1.16
C ASN A 459 1.71 0.59 -0.66
N GLY A 460 1.85 1.81 -0.13
CA GLY A 460 3.09 2.39 0.33
C GLY A 460 2.87 3.46 1.41
N SER A 461 3.96 3.97 1.99
CA SER A 461 3.91 5.17 2.85
C SER A 461 5.08 6.10 2.59
N LEU A 462 4.94 7.34 3.06
CA LEU A 462 6.08 8.24 3.15
C LEU A 462 7.14 7.72 4.14
N ILE A 463 8.40 8.02 3.84
CA ILE A 463 9.51 7.99 4.79
C ILE A 463 9.71 9.42 5.31
N PRO A 464 9.78 9.67 6.63
CA PRO A 464 9.85 11.02 7.20
C PRO A 464 11.25 11.65 7.05
N ILE A 465 11.77 11.75 5.83
CA ILE A 465 12.99 12.49 5.53
C ILE A 465 12.67 14.00 5.59
N PRO A 466 13.34 14.80 6.44
CA PRO A 466 12.98 16.20 6.64
C PRO A 466 13.00 17.02 5.33
N GLY A 467 11.87 17.67 5.04
CA GLY A 467 11.72 18.58 3.90
C GLY A 467 11.90 17.92 2.53
N ARG A 468 11.62 16.61 2.41
CA ARG A 468 11.57 15.85 1.17
C ARG A 468 10.34 14.93 1.17
N ASP A 469 9.81 14.69 -0.01
CA ASP A 469 8.71 13.76 -0.23
C ASP A 469 9.32 12.44 -0.73
N ILE A 470 9.64 11.54 0.20
CA ILE A 470 10.19 10.22 -0.10
C ILE A 470 9.13 9.17 0.21
N MET A 471 8.87 8.26 -0.71
CA MET A 471 7.89 7.19 -0.55
C MET A 471 8.57 5.82 -0.68
N VAL A 472 8.13 4.85 0.12
CA VAL A 472 8.38 3.42 -0.08
C VAL A 472 7.08 2.75 -0.47
N GLN A 473 7.13 1.86 -1.46
CA GLN A 473 5.93 1.28 -2.07
C GLN A 473 6.17 -0.16 -2.54
N GLY A 474 5.13 -0.99 -2.41
CA GLY A 474 5.10 -2.34 -3.00
C GLY A 474 4.69 -2.33 -4.46
N TRP A 475 5.31 -3.21 -5.26
CA TRP A 475 5.03 -3.40 -6.68
C TRP A 475 4.70 -4.87 -7.01
N TYR A 476 4.04 -5.58 -6.08
CA TYR A 476 3.90 -7.05 -6.11
C TYR A 476 5.23 -7.76 -6.46
N GLN A 477 5.29 -8.58 -7.52
CA GLN A 477 6.53 -9.25 -7.92
C GLN A 477 7.56 -8.31 -8.57
N GLY A 478 7.24 -7.03 -8.78
CA GLY A 478 8.25 -5.98 -9.04
C GLY A 478 8.98 -5.51 -7.78
N GLY A 479 8.62 -6.05 -6.61
CA GLY A 479 9.34 -5.87 -5.37
C GLY A 479 8.96 -4.61 -4.59
N ILE A 480 9.97 -3.92 -4.09
CA ILE A 480 9.89 -2.71 -3.29
C ILE A 480 10.65 -1.61 -4.03
N SER A 481 10.02 -0.46 -4.16
CA SER A 481 10.65 0.75 -4.68
C SER A 481 10.62 1.85 -3.64
N VAL A 482 11.75 2.54 -3.45
CA VAL A 482 11.82 3.81 -2.71
C VAL A 482 12.16 4.90 -3.71
N PHE A 483 11.34 5.95 -3.76
CA PHE A 483 11.49 7.03 -4.71
C PHE A 483 11.31 8.41 -4.09
N ASP A 484 12.02 9.39 -4.64
CA ASP A 484 11.88 10.80 -4.33
C ASP A 484 10.90 11.44 -5.31
N TRP A 485 9.87 12.09 -4.79
CA TRP A 485 8.87 12.84 -5.56
C TRP A 485 8.71 14.27 -5.02
N THR A 486 9.75 14.78 -4.36
CA THR A 486 9.83 16.18 -3.87
C THR A 486 9.59 17.15 -5.02
N ASP A 487 10.24 16.90 -6.16
CA ASP A 487 9.89 17.50 -7.44
C ASP A 487 8.79 16.66 -8.11
N ALA A 488 7.57 17.18 -8.05
CA ALA A 488 6.39 16.52 -8.59
C ALA A 488 6.43 16.32 -10.12
N ALA A 489 7.35 16.95 -10.84
CA ALA A 489 7.52 16.77 -12.28
C ALA A 489 8.57 15.70 -12.64
N HIS A 490 9.45 15.35 -11.71
CA HIS A 490 10.61 14.49 -11.97
C HIS A 490 10.85 13.48 -10.84
N PRO A 491 9.90 12.55 -10.57
CA PRO A 491 10.09 11.52 -9.56
C PRO A 491 11.24 10.57 -9.96
N GLN A 492 12.01 10.10 -8.97
CA GLN A 492 13.19 9.27 -9.20
C GLN A 492 13.30 8.13 -8.19
N GLU A 493 13.53 6.90 -8.67
CA GLU A 493 13.87 5.75 -7.84
C GLU A 493 15.27 5.92 -7.21
N ILE A 494 15.36 5.72 -5.89
CA ILE A 494 16.58 5.91 -5.09
C ILE A 494 16.96 4.69 -4.26
N ALA A 495 16.08 3.70 -4.11
CA ALA A 495 16.39 2.40 -3.52
C ALA A 495 15.41 1.35 -4.02
N PHE A 496 15.80 0.07 -4.03
CA PHE A 496 14.89 -1.02 -4.33
C PHE A 496 15.31 -2.33 -3.67
N HIS A 497 14.35 -3.24 -3.54
CA HIS A 497 14.57 -4.66 -3.33
C HIS A 497 13.62 -5.43 -4.24
N ASP A 498 14.09 -6.48 -4.88
CA ASP A 498 13.25 -7.34 -5.70
C ASP A 498 13.70 -8.80 -5.64
N ARG A 499 12.78 -9.70 -5.99
CA ARG A 499 13.04 -11.14 -6.12
C ARG A 499 12.58 -11.61 -7.48
N GLY A 500 13.27 -12.62 -8.02
CA GLY A 500 12.81 -13.27 -9.24
C GLY A 500 11.43 -13.92 -9.10
N PRO A 501 10.83 -14.32 -10.23
CA PRO A 501 9.47 -14.85 -10.27
C PRO A 501 9.29 -16.02 -9.31
N VAL A 502 8.09 -16.21 -8.75
CA VAL A 502 7.88 -17.40 -7.89
C VAL A 502 7.87 -18.72 -8.67
N ASP A 503 7.52 -18.70 -9.96
CA ASP A 503 7.43 -19.89 -10.83
C ASP A 503 7.82 -19.50 -12.28
N SER A 504 8.63 -20.33 -12.94
CA SER A 504 9.13 -20.06 -14.31
C SER A 504 8.23 -20.55 -15.43
N THR A 505 7.12 -21.22 -15.10
CA THR A 505 6.25 -21.87 -16.08
C THR A 505 4.83 -21.32 -16.10
N ARG A 506 4.42 -20.65 -15.01
CA ARG A 506 3.05 -20.15 -14.84
C ARG A 506 3.00 -18.97 -13.88
N MET A 507 2.04 -18.09 -14.13
CA MET A 507 1.77 -16.95 -13.26
C MET A 507 1.20 -17.40 -11.91
N ARG A 508 1.66 -16.76 -10.85
CA ARG A 508 1.18 -16.94 -9.47
C ARG A 508 1.22 -15.60 -8.77
N MET A 509 0.23 -15.34 -7.92
CA MET A 509 0.21 -14.16 -7.05
C MET A 509 1.32 -14.26 -6.02
N ALA A 510 2.20 -13.26 -6.00
CA ALA A 510 3.27 -13.15 -5.01
C ALA A 510 3.83 -11.71 -4.97
N GLY A 511 4.88 -11.52 -4.17
CA GLY A 511 5.58 -10.25 -4.05
C GLY A 511 5.01 -9.37 -2.93
N SER A 512 5.45 -8.11 -2.89
CA SER A 512 5.07 -7.19 -1.81
C SER A 512 3.65 -6.68 -2.05
N TRP A 513 2.68 -7.15 -1.24
CA TRP A 513 1.34 -6.55 -1.19
C TRP A 513 1.47 -5.10 -0.76
N SER A 514 2.12 -4.85 0.37
CA SER A 514 2.25 -3.51 0.91
C SER A 514 3.58 -3.31 1.60
N VAL A 515 4.08 -2.08 1.62
CA VAL A 515 5.35 -1.76 2.27
C VAL A 515 5.25 -0.44 3.02
N TYR A 516 5.60 -0.42 4.31
CA TYR A 516 5.48 0.77 5.14
C TYR A 516 6.75 1.10 5.90
N TRP A 517 7.01 2.39 6.07
CA TRP A 517 7.95 2.87 7.06
C TRP A 517 7.31 2.84 8.44
N TYR A 518 7.93 2.13 9.38
CA TYR A 518 7.51 2.14 10.77
C TYR A 518 8.73 2.27 11.69
N ASN A 519 8.86 3.43 12.34
CA ASN A 519 9.76 3.62 13.46
C ASN A 519 11.25 3.30 13.19
N GLY A 520 11.70 3.48 11.94
CA GLY A 520 13.08 3.20 11.50
C GLY A 520 13.25 1.93 10.68
N LEU A 521 12.17 1.17 10.49
CA LEU A 521 12.11 -0.04 9.70
C LEU A 521 11.25 0.18 8.45
N ILE A 522 11.53 -0.60 7.41
CA ILE A 522 10.65 -0.79 6.27
C ILE A 522 10.09 -2.20 6.38
N VAL A 523 8.77 -2.34 6.53
CA VAL A 523 8.12 -3.63 6.76
C VAL A 523 7.20 -3.94 5.58
N SER A 524 7.41 -5.10 4.96
CA SER A 524 6.66 -5.56 3.79
C SER A 524 5.78 -6.76 4.14
N SER A 525 4.52 -6.69 3.75
CA SER A 525 3.60 -7.83 3.74
C SER A 525 3.77 -8.55 2.41
N GLU A 526 4.50 -9.66 2.41
CA GLU A 526 4.71 -10.46 1.21
C GLU A 526 3.55 -11.45 1.04
N ILE A 527 2.89 -11.40 -0.12
CA ILE A 527 1.64 -12.08 -0.44
C ILE A 527 1.64 -13.57 -0.10
N ALA A 528 2.69 -14.30 -0.46
CA ALA A 528 2.72 -15.77 -0.42
C ALA A 528 3.68 -16.33 0.64
N ARG A 529 4.67 -15.55 1.05
CA ARG A 529 5.82 -15.96 1.88
C ARG A 529 5.60 -15.56 3.33
N GLY A 530 5.41 -14.27 3.64
CA GLY A 530 5.30 -13.81 5.03
C GLY A 530 5.64 -12.34 5.25
N LEU A 531 6.44 -12.06 6.27
CA LEU A 531 6.80 -10.71 6.71
C LEU A 531 8.29 -10.46 6.45
N ASP A 532 8.58 -9.56 5.52
CA ASP A 532 9.94 -9.10 5.26
C ASP A 532 10.21 -7.78 5.99
N ILE A 533 11.41 -7.63 6.55
CA ILE A 533 11.83 -6.39 7.21
C ILE A 533 13.15 -5.92 6.63
N PHE A 534 13.23 -4.63 6.36
CA PHE A 534 14.37 -3.94 5.79
C PHE A 534 14.70 -2.70 6.60
N GLU A 535 15.87 -2.14 6.34
CA GLU A 535 16.21 -0.77 6.70
C GLU A 535 16.82 -0.03 5.51
N LEU A 536 16.67 1.29 5.53
CA LEU A 536 17.35 2.18 4.59
C LEU A 536 18.83 2.25 4.94
N THR A 537 19.71 2.19 3.95
CA THR A 537 21.15 2.42 4.15
C THR A 537 21.55 3.79 3.61
N PRO A 538 22.54 4.48 4.21
CA PRO A 538 23.08 5.70 3.65
C PRO A 538 23.55 5.49 2.21
N SER A 539 23.28 6.48 1.36
CA SER A 539 23.63 6.47 -0.06
C SER A 539 23.99 7.88 -0.53
N ALA A 540 24.28 8.05 -1.82
CA ALA A 540 24.42 9.37 -2.41
C ALA A 540 23.10 10.17 -2.39
N PHE A 541 21.95 9.50 -2.26
CA PHE A 541 20.62 10.11 -2.30
C PHE A 541 20.10 10.48 -0.90
N ILE A 542 20.46 9.70 0.13
CA ILE A 542 20.01 9.91 1.51
C ILE A 542 21.20 9.70 2.46
N SER A 543 21.53 10.75 3.22
CA SER A 543 22.64 10.69 4.19
C SER A 543 22.25 9.95 5.48
N GLN A 544 23.25 9.57 6.27
CA GLN A 544 22.99 9.01 7.62
C GLN A 544 22.22 9.99 8.50
N ASN A 545 22.49 11.30 8.42
CA ASN A 545 21.75 12.28 9.23
C ASN A 545 20.29 12.40 8.82
N GLU A 546 19.98 12.26 7.52
CA GLU A 546 18.60 12.20 7.02
C GLU A 546 17.86 10.96 7.57
N ILE A 547 18.52 9.79 7.58
CA ILE A 547 17.98 8.55 8.18
C ILE A 547 17.77 8.72 9.69
N ASP A 548 18.76 9.28 10.38
CA ASP A 548 18.70 9.49 11.83
C ASP A 548 17.58 10.48 12.20
N ALA A 549 17.41 11.54 11.41
CA ALA A 549 16.30 12.48 11.57
C ALA A 549 14.95 11.79 11.31
N ALA A 550 14.83 10.96 10.27
CA ALA A 550 13.60 10.19 10.02
C ALA A 550 13.25 9.25 11.18
N LYS A 551 14.25 8.62 11.80
CA LYS A 551 14.06 7.74 12.99
C LYS A 551 13.57 8.48 14.23
N THR A 552 13.68 9.82 14.28
CA THR A 552 13.14 10.62 15.39
C THR A 552 11.62 10.80 15.31
N VAL A 553 11.03 10.63 14.12
CA VAL A 553 9.56 10.59 13.97
C VAL A 553 9.11 9.19 14.38
N ARG A 554 8.35 9.13 15.47
CA ARG A 554 7.89 7.89 16.09
C ARG A 554 6.38 7.85 16.15
N PHE A 555 5.82 6.71 15.77
CA PHE A 555 4.41 6.42 15.86
C PHE A 555 4.16 5.42 16.99
N ASP A 556 3.15 5.70 17.82
CA ASP A 556 2.65 4.74 18.80
C ASP A 556 1.79 3.65 18.12
N TYR A 557 1.13 4.03 17.03
CA TYR A 557 0.41 3.15 16.13
C TYR A 557 0.45 3.71 14.70
N PHE A 558 0.31 2.85 13.70
CA PHE A 558 0.21 3.23 12.28
C PHE A 558 -0.81 2.33 11.57
N ASN A 559 -1.71 2.94 10.79
CA ASN A 559 -2.69 2.23 9.95
C ASN A 559 -2.47 2.65 8.50
N THR A 560 -2.50 1.68 7.59
CA THR A 560 -2.16 1.87 6.17
C THR A 560 -2.85 3.08 5.52
N GLN A 561 -4.17 3.17 5.61
CA GLN A 561 -4.96 4.25 5.01
C GLN A 561 -5.15 5.46 5.97
N GLY A 562 -4.35 5.55 7.04
CA GLY A 562 -4.34 6.66 7.98
C GLY A 562 -3.00 7.40 7.96
N GLN A 563 -2.99 8.61 7.41
CA GLN A 563 -1.79 9.45 7.35
C GLN A 563 -1.70 10.35 8.58
N GLN A 564 -0.58 10.26 9.29
CA GLN A 564 -0.24 11.13 10.41
C GLN A 564 0.77 12.19 9.97
N ARG A 565 0.65 13.41 10.50
CA ARG A 565 1.59 14.49 10.20
C ARG A 565 2.95 14.22 10.84
N PHE A 566 4.01 14.27 10.04
CA PHE A 566 5.37 14.17 10.55
C PHE A 566 5.81 15.50 11.15
N VAL A 567 6.33 15.41 12.38
CA VAL A 567 6.96 16.51 13.11
C VAL A 567 8.29 16.02 13.65
N TRP A 568 9.37 16.70 13.30
CA TRP A 568 10.71 16.34 13.74
C TRP A 568 11.07 17.12 15.01
N PRO A 569 11.46 16.45 16.11
CA PRO A 569 11.98 17.14 17.28
C PRO A 569 13.29 17.87 16.96
N PRO A 570 13.59 19.00 17.62
CA PRO A 570 14.86 19.69 17.43
C PRO A 570 16.04 18.78 17.80
N GLY A 571 16.98 18.61 16.87
CA GLY A 571 18.11 17.70 17.04
C GLY A 571 19.28 18.00 16.11
N PHE A 572 20.48 17.56 16.49
CA PHE A 572 21.67 17.69 15.63
C PHE A 572 21.51 16.91 14.32
N ALA A 573 20.84 15.75 14.34
CA ALA A 573 20.53 14.98 13.13
C ALA A 573 19.66 15.79 12.17
N LEU A 574 18.62 16.47 12.66
CA LEU A 574 17.75 17.33 11.85
C LEU A 574 18.52 18.49 11.20
N ALA A 575 19.32 19.21 11.98
CA ALA A 575 20.16 20.30 11.44
C ALA A 575 21.17 19.77 10.41
N ARG A 576 21.82 18.64 10.69
CA ARG A 576 22.77 18.04 9.74
C ARG A 576 22.10 17.49 8.49
N ALA A 577 20.86 16.99 8.58
CA ALA A 577 20.10 16.51 7.44
C ALA A 577 19.87 17.64 6.42
N TYR A 578 19.41 18.82 6.87
CA TYR A 578 19.27 19.98 5.98
C TYR A 578 20.61 20.46 5.43
N LEU A 579 21.69 20.41 6.23
CA LEU A 579 23.02 20.77 5.76
C LEU A 579 23.54 19.81 4.68
N ASP A 580 23.35 18.50 4.85
CA ASP A 580 23.73 17.48 3.87
C ASP A 580 22.91 17.64 2.57
N GLN A 581 21.63 18.01 2.67
CA GLN A 581 20.78 18.33 1.52
C GLN A 581 21.25 19.58 0.75
N LEU A 582 21.66 20.63 1.46
CA LEU A 582 22.22 21.85 0.86
C LEU A 582 23.56 21.56 0.15
N GLU A 583 24.40 20.70 0.73
CA GLU A 583 25.65 20.26 0.10
C GLU A 583 25.35 19.49 -1.20
N ARG A 584 24.44 18.51 -1.13
CA ARG A 584 24.07 17.68 -2.28
C ARG A 584 23.44 18.47 -3.43
N SER A 585 22.64 19.49 -3.12
CA SER A 585 21.98 20.35 -4.10
C SER A 585 22.83 21.55 -4.56
N ASN A 586 24.04 21.72 -4.02
CA ASN A 586 24.83 22.95 -4.15
C ASN A 586 24.05 24.22 -3.75
N GLY A 587 23.11 24.10 -2.80
CA GLY A 587 22.24 25.17 -2.32
C GLY A 587 22.95 26.24 -1.49
N LEU A 588 24.12 25.91 -0.92
CA LEU A 588 24.98 26.82 -0.16
C LEU A 588 26.46 26.57 -0.51
N ALA A 589 27.28 27.63 -0.48
CA ALA A 589 28.70 27.54 -0.82
C ALA A 589 29.44 26.50 0.05
N SER A 590 30.33 25.71 -0.57
CA SER A 590 31.05 24.60 0.09
C SER A 590 31.83 25.04 1.34
N GLU A 591 32.44 26.22 1.32
CA GLU A 591 33.13 26.81 2.48
C GLU A 591 32.17 27.07 3.66
N ARG A 592 30.95 27.53 3.35
CA ARG A 592 29.90 27.76 4.36
C ARG A 592 29.34 26.45 4.90
N ILE A 593 29.17 25.44 4.03
CA ILE A 593 28.82 24.07 4.46
C ILE A 593 29.85 23.54 5.46
N ALA A 594 31.14 23.63 5.13
CA ALA A 594 32.22 23.16 6.00
C ALA A 594 32.27 23.90 7.35
N ALA A 595 32.08 25.23 7.32
CA ALA A 595 32.01 26.05 8.52
C ALA A 595 30.81 25.68 9.41
N ALA A 596 29.62 25.52 8.84
CA ALA A 596 28.42 25.12 9.56
C ALA A 596 28.56 23.71 10.17
N ARG A 597 29.14 22.76 9.43
CA ARG A 597 29.40 21.39 9.91
C ARG A 597 30.35 21.38 11.11
N THR A 598 31.40 22.20 11.05
CA THR A 598 32.35 22.39 12.15
C THR A 598 31.66 23.00 13.37
N ALA A 599 30.84 24.03 13.18
CA ALA A 599 30.09 24.69 14.25
C ALA A 599 29.10 23.75 14.94
N LEU A 600 28.33 22.95 14.17
CA LEU A 600 27.42 21.94 14.73
C LEU A 600 28.18 20.90 15.56
N THR A 601 29.33 20.43 15.07
CA THR A 601 30.18 19.46 15.78
C THR A 601 30.72 20.04 17.10
N ALA A 602 31.15 21.31 17.09
CA ALA A 602 31.60 21.99 18.31
C ALA A 602 30.45 22.19 19.31
N ALA A 603 29.28 22.60 18.83
CA ALA A 603 28.09 22.79 19.66
C ALA A 603 27.60 21.49 20.31
N GLU A 604 27.64 20.36 19.58
CA GLU A 604 27.26 19.05 20.12
C GLU A 604 28.18 18.60 21.26
N ARG A 605 29.48 18.92 21.19
CA ARG A 605 30.44 18.65 22.27
C ARG A 605 30.29 19.60 23.46
N ALA A 606 29.80 20.82 23.24
CA ALA A 606 29.51 21.79 24.30
C ALA A 606 28.24 21.39 25.08
N LYS A 607 28.00 22.04 26.23
CA LYS A 607 26.80 21.83 27.07
C LYS A 607 26.28 23.16 27.62
N GLY A 608 25.00 23.18 28.02
CA GLY A 608 24.35 24.33 28.66
C GLY A 608 24.51 25.63 27.85
N GLU A 609 24.86 26.72 28.54
CA GLU A 609 25.04 28.04 27.96
C GLU A 609 25.98 28.05 26.74
N LYS A 610 27.12 27.37 26.84
CA LYS A 610 28.13 27.33 25.76
C LYS A 610 27.56 26.74 24.47
N ARG A 611 26.77 25.67 24.59
CA ARG A 611 26.09 25.06 23.42
C ARG A 611 25.07 26.02 22.84
N ARG A 612 24.24 26.63 23.69
CA ARG A 612 23.19 27.56 23.25
C ARG A 612 23.77 28.79 22.56
N THR A 613 24.85 29.39 23.09
CA THR A 613 25.57 30.48 22.42
C THR A 613 26.12 30.04 21.07
N ALA A 614 26.79 28.88 20.99
CA ALA A 614 27.35 28.38 19.74
C ALA A 614 26.27 28.17 18.65
N LEU A 615 25.12 27.59 19.01
CA LEU A 615 24.00 27.39 18.11
C LEU A 615 23.33 28.71 17.70
N THR A 616 23.17 29.65 18.62
CA THR A 616 22.59 30.98 18.32
C THR A 616 23.46 31.76 17.35
N THR A 617 24.78 31.72 17.55
CA THR A 617 25.76 32.31 16.61
C THR A 617 25.67 31.65 15.24
N LEU A 618 25.61 30.31 15.18
CA LEU A 618 25.47 29.59 13.92
C LEU A 618 24.16 29.94 13.20
N ALA A 619 23.02 29.99 13.91
CA ALA A 619 21.74 30.38 13.33
C ALA A 619 21.78 31.80 12.74
N THR A 620 22.44 32.74 13.43
CA THR A 620 22.63 34.11 12.94
C THR A 620 23.46 34.13 11.66
N GLN A 621 24.56 33.37 11.63
CA GLN A 621 25.41 33.26 10.45
C GLN A 621 24.66 32.67 9.25
N LEU A 622 23.89 31.58 9.46
CA LEU A 622 23.09 30.95 8.42
C LEU A 622 22.01 31.90 7.86
N ASN A 623 21.35 32.68 8.72
CA ASN A 623 20.42 33.72 8.27
C ASN A 623 21.10 34.77 7.38
N SER A 624 22.34 35.14 7.69
CA SER A 624 23.13 36.03 6.83
C SER A 624 23.54 35.35 5.51
N ASP A 625 23.92 34.08 5.55
CA ASP A 625 24.34 33.34 4.36
C ASP A 625 23.16 33.09 3.39
N ALA A 626 21.93 33.03 3.90
CA ALA A 626 20.72 32.80 3.12
C ALA A 626 20.50 33.86 2.00
N SER A 627 21.02 35.08 2.14
CA SER A 627 20.87 36.10 1.09
C SER A 627 21.69 35.82 -0.17
N ALA A 628 22.78 35.07 -0.04
CA ALA A 628 23.69 34.73 -1.14
C ALA A 628 23.58 33.24 -1.55
N ALA A 629 22.72 32.48 -0.89
CA ALA A 629 22.51 31.06 -1.14
C ALA A 629 21.69 30.83 -2.42
N ALA A 630 22.05 29.79 -3.18
CA ALA A 630 21.26 29.35 -4.33
C ALA A 630 19.90 28.77 -3.90
N ASP A 631 19.85 28.09 -2.75
CA ASP A 631 18.62 27.61 -2.12
C ASP A 631 18.35 28.37 -0.81
N ARG A 632 17.97 29.64 -0.96
CA ARG A 632 17.62 30.51 0.17
C ARG A 632 16.57 29.89 1.10
N PRO A 633 15.42 29.35 0.61
CA PRO A 633 14.42 28.74 1.48
C PRO A 633 14.99 27.64 2.37
N LYS A 634 15.80 26.73 1.82
CA LYS A 634 16.38 25.62 2.60
C LYS A 634 17.42 26.10 3.62
N VAL A 635 18.22 27.12 3.31
CA VAL A 635 19.14 27.72 4.30
C VAL A 635 18.36 28.35 5.46
N LEU A 636 17.23 29.00 5.21
CA LEU A 636 16.36 29.51 6.26
C LEU A 636 15.73 28.39 7.10
N THR A 637 15.32 27.28 6.46
CA THR A 637 14.86 26.09 7.18
C THR A 637 15.95 25.51 8.10
N LEU A 638 17.19 25.42 7.62
CA LEU A 638 18.33 25.01 8.44
C LEU A 638 18.57 25.98 9.61
N ALA A 639 18.55 27.30 9.37
CA ALA A 639 18.72 28.30 10.41
C ALA A 639 17.62 28.20 11.50
N GLY A 640 16.37 27.95 11.08
CA GLY A 640 15.25 27.65 11.96
C GLY A 640 15.50 26.42 12.82
N ALA A 641 15.86 25.29 12.20
CA ALA A 641 16.17 24.05 12.93
C ALA A 641 17.30 24.22 13.96
N VAL A 642 18.34 25.01 13.64
CA VAL A 642 19.42 25.34 14.58
C VAL A 642 18.94 26.24 15.72
N THR A 643 18.03 27.17 15.45
CA THR A 643 17.40 28.05 16.45
C THR A 643 16.54 27.27 17.42
N ASP A 644 15.73 26.33 16.92
CA ASP A 644 14.90 25.46 17.74
C ASP A 644 15.76 24.52 18.59
N LEU A 645 16.85 24.00 18.00
CA LEU A 645 17.82 23.19 18.73
C LEU A 645 18.48 23.98 19.86
N ALA A 646 18.81 25.26 19.64
CA ALA A 646 19.35 26.14 20.69
C ALA A 646 18.34 26.36 21.82
N SER A 647 17.06 26.54 21.46
CA SER A 647 15.96 26.80 22.39
C SER A 647 15.60 25.58 23.23
N ALA A 648 15.78 24.36 22.70
CA ALA A 648 15.56 23.11 23.40
C ALA A 648 16.63 22.79 24.47
N GLN A 649 17.76 23.53 24.52
CA GLN A 649 18.81 23.36 25.53
C GLN A 649 18.55 24.13 26.84
N ARG A 650 17.28 24.33 27.20
CA ARG A 650 16.88 25.04 28.42
C ARG A 650 17.10 24.20 29.67
#